data_AF-A0A819SMH0-F1
#
_entry.id   AF-A0A819SMH0-F1
#
_cell.length_a   1.000
_cell.length_b   1.000
_cell.length_c   1.000
_cell.angle_alpha   90.00
_cell.angle_beta   90.00
_cell.angle_gamma   90.00
#
_symmetry.space_group_name_H-M   'P 1'
#
loop_
_entity.id
_entity.type
_entity.pdbx_description
1 polymer ?
#
loop_
_entity_poly.entity_id
_entity_poly.type
_entity_poly.pdbx_seq_one_letter_code
_entity_poly.pdbx_strand_id
1 'polypeptide(L)'
;MQNLLHRSLYEELSEALARNAHEIWAKRLKDRLAAIGGGLHCRLVPFELLTDKEKQKDLKFYQDLVKYLHTFGYRVVKNFHDRNATISSLASRVASASTLINDKRFAYSLLEKLLEYVERASITMQNYKESSKFSLHETYRLTTQDVKFFGKVVLPLIEKYFQAHRNYFIIPPSLKTGVSCASVKEKEMSCSLFCKLAFLLRQKFSAFGNDVSITVRCLKVLVRAIDVSSVMRNSQEMVRASLLPLFNNIAEDLNQTVQNLEQNHYSNIKGTLQRGTTSLGYIHMVLLPVLSSLLDHLGKNNYGVDVFENEIQLAGYKILNALWIIGTKGTKLVDREWIIEELNRHLPLIGDCLSSFASCFPVAFFEPEFNANNKNASNVSQLSPEAHDVMTNISRTIPNLTNLIADIEEHAESRVKYENAPYVVEVILPCLCSYLSYWWSMGPEKVKQITEPPITNVTSNHMNSVLGSVLKLINNNIDAIEAPWMKRIAAYTQTIIFNSSTNLVEPYFLPVSQRIKLKCEDSYAQEQSLKNATRLESSEREDLELNLMKDYEILVRDIYAFGPLLIKYVDIHRSYWLKNSDKYAEELYTNMAEVFSIWCKSKYFKREELNFVTTHDIDNTSMLMPSGTNQTTNTNITKTSDEISGKQRKKKRRLDKEKFTSLNVACTKRLLPIGMNTFGGREQELVQLAKHKMIEMKIAHDEEIENPTDEQMISDITTEQEELIQEFLEESFRAQEQGEIIKKNNWQSILYRKIGSKSYHSGVNHSEETSIKNMLKMAKVLFGLNFVDHPPTHRRGTWRKLVSTQRKKAIMACFRMAPLHSVTRHRAMNMFLRAYQEIWLETEEDIRARLIEDLCNISHDINEQDITTMKEETETETESLTLTITIKPDPLKQLLQCLNRAATTAQVFSITDDIIYLSYSTIMSK
;
A
#
# COMPACT_ATOMS: atom_id res chain seq x y z
N MET A 1 8.52 29.47 -31.36
CA MET A 1 9.12 28.23 -31.91
C MET A 1 9.60 28.38 -33.36
N GLN A 2 8.86 29.05 -34.27
CA GLN A 2 9.27 29.20 -35.69
C GLN A 2 10.61 29.95 -35.91
N ASN A 3 10.93 30.98 -35.09
CA ASN A 3 12.20 31.72 -35.24
C ASN A 3 13.45 30.94 -34.79
N LEU A 4 13.31 29.92 -33.93
CA LEU A 4 14.43 29.07 -33.49
C LEU A 4 14.76 27.99 -34.52
N LEU A 5 13.73 27.42 -35.16
CA LEU A 5 13.86 26.47 -36.27
C LEU A 5 14.52 27.09 -37.50
N HIS A 6 14.23 28.36 -37.78
CA HIS A 6 14.84 29.05 -38.93
C HIS A 6 16.33 29.29 -38.73
N ARG A 7 16.77 29.56 -37.48
CA ARG A 7 18.17 29.81 -37.16
C ARG A 7 19.05 28.56 -37.29
N SER A 8 18.58 27.40 -36.83
CA SER A 8 19.36 26.15 -36.95
C SER A 8 19.50 25.69 -38.41
N LEU A 9 18.47 25.89 -39.23
CA LEU A 9 18.50 25.57 -40.66
C LEU A 9 19.54 26.41 -41.42
N TYR A 10 19.66 27.70 -41.08
CA TYR A 10 20.66 28.58 -41.70
C TYR A 10 22.07 28.27 -41.24
N GLU A 11 22.26 27.92 -39.97
CA GLU A 11 23.55 27.47 -39.44
C GLU A 11 23.98 26.17 -40.13
N GLU A 12 23.09 25.17 -40.24
CA GLU A 12 23.37 23.89 -40.92
C GLU A 12 23.67 24.07 -42.42
N LEU A 13 22.94 24.95 -43.11
CA LEU A 13 23.18 25.26 -44.52
C LEU A 13 24.54 25.96 -44.71
N SER A 14 24.88 26.92 -43.85
CA SER A 14 26.16 27.63 -43.93
C SER A 14 27.35 26.69 -43.71
N GLU A 15 27.20 25.70 -42.82
CA GLU A 15 28.21 24.69 -42.55
C GLU A 15 28.34 23.70 -43.72
N ALA A 16 27.23 23.32 -44.36
CA ALA A 16 27.28 22.49 -45.57
C ALA A 16 27.96 23.21 -46.74
N LEU A 17 27.70 24.51 -46.94
CA LEU A 17 28.37 25.32 -47.95
C LEU A 17 29.88 25.47 -47.67
N ALA A 18 30.25 25.71 -46.41
CA ALA A 18 31.65 25.76 -45.98
C ALA A 18 32.38 24.43 -46.22
N ARG A 19 31.72 23.30 -45.91
CA ARG A 19 32.25 21.95 -46.18
C ARG A 19 32.53 21.75 -47.68
N ASN A 20 31.54 22.06 -48.53
CA ASN A 20 31.68 21.89 -49.98
C ASN A 20 32.79 22.79 -50.55
N ALA A 21 32.92 24.02 -50.05
CA ALA A 21 33.97 24.94 -50.47
C ALA A 21 35.37 24.42 -50.11
N HIS A 22 35.53 23.90 -48.88
CA HIS A 22 36.77 23.28 -48.43
C HIS A 22 37.12 22.04 -49.25
N GLU A 23 36.14 21.20 -49.60
CA GLU A 23 36.36 20.04 -50.46
C GLU A 23 36.79 20.42 -51.88
N ILE A 24 36.17 21.44 -52.47
CA ILE A 24 36.56 21.94 -53.81
C ILE A 24 37.98 22.51 -53.76
N TRP A 25 38.29 23.29 -52.72
CA TRP A 25 39.64 23.82 -52.52
C TRP A 25 40.67 22.71 -52.32
N ALA A 26 40.37 21.72 -51.47
CA ALA A 26 41.22 20.57 -51.18
C ALA A 26 41.49 19.76 -52.45
N LYS A 27 40.48 19.54 -53.29
CA LYS A 27 40.63 18.86 -54.58
C LYS A 27 41.56 19.64 -55.52
N ARG A 28 41.32 20.95 -55.70
CA ARG A 28 42.18 21.81 -56.53
C ARG A 28 43.61 21.87 -56.02
N LEU A 29 43.79 21.93 -54.70
CA LEU A 29 45.11 21.95 -54.08
C LEU A 29 45.83 20.62 -54.29
N LYS A 30 45.13 19.49 -54.14
CA LYS A 30 45.66 18.16 -54.41
C LYS A 30 46.12 18.03 -55.87
N ASP A 31 45.33 18.52 -56.82
CA ASP A 31 45.69 18.52 -58.25
C ASP A 31 46.93 19.39 -58.53
N ARG A 32 47.05 20.55 -57.88
CA ARG A 32 48.25 21.41 -57.99
C ARG A 32 49.49 20.78 -57.36
N LEU A 33 49.36 20.16 -56.19
CA LEU A 33 50.47 19.47 -55.52
C LEU A 33 50.95 18.26 -56.33
N ALA A 34 50.02 17.54 -56.98
CA ALA A 34 50.36 16.47 -57.92
C ALA A 34 51.15 17.00 -59.13
N ALA A 35 50.79 18.16 -59.68
CA ALA A 35 51.46 18.77 -60.83
C ALA A 35 52.89 19.28 -60.53
N ILE A 36 53.20 19.61 -59.27
CA ILE A 36 54.51 20.15 -58.84
C ILE A 36 55.46 19.04 -58.35
N GLY A 37 55.03 17.77 -58.36
CA GLY A 37 55.84 16.63 -57.94
C GLY A 37 55.67 16.22 -56.47
N GLY A 38 54.61 16.69 -55.80
CA GLY A 38 54.25 16.31 -54.43
C GLY A 38 54.49 17.40 -53.38
N GLY A 39 53.83 17.24 -52.21
CA GLY A 39 53.93 18.13 -51.05
C GLY A 39 52.78 17.91 -50.06
N LEU A 40 52.99 18.24 -48.77
CA LEU A 40 51.96 18.17 -47.74
C LEU A 40 51.49 19.58 -47.36
N HIS A 41 50.18 19.77 -47.32
CA HIS A 41 49.57 21.00 -46.81
C HIS A 41 48.77 20.67 -45.54
N CYS A 42 49.06 21.34 -44.43
CA CYS A 42 48.52 21.01 -43.11
C CYS A 42 46.98 21.08 -43.02
N ARG A 43 46.33 21.82 -43.93
CA ARG A 43 44.85 21.89 -44.05
C ARG A 43 44.23 20.89 -45.02
N LEU A 44 45.00 19.99 -45.61
CA LEU A 44 44.48 18.92 -46.48
C LEU A 44 43.94 17.76 -45.63
N VAL A 45 42.97 18.07 -44.78
CA VAL A 45 42.25 17.14 -43.92
C VAL A 45 40.75 17.30 -44.15
N PRO A 46 39.92 16.26 -43.90
CA PRO A 46 38.47 16.36 -43.92
C PRO A 46 37.98 17.57 -43.12
N PHE A 47 36.94 18.25 -43.61
CA PHE A 47 36.41 19.48 -43.00
C PHE A 47 36.08 19.30 -41.52
N GLU A 48 35.58 18.12 -41.12
CA GLU A 48 35.22 17.81 -39.73
C GLU A 48 36.41 17.88 -38.77
N LEU A 49 37.62 17.55 -39.24
CA LEU A 49 38.86 17.52 -38.48
C LEU A 49 39.58 18.87 -38.42
N LEU A 50 39.09 19.90 -39.13
CA LEU A 50 39.64 21.26 -39.02
C LEU A 50 39.33 21.86 -37.65
N THR A 51 40.26 22.67 -37.14
CA THR A 51 40.05 23.43 -35.90
C THR A 51 39.01 24.53 -36.10
N ASP A 52 38.33 24.95 -35.02
CA ASP A 52 37.31 26.00 -35.10
C ASP A 52 37.85 27.32 -35.68
N LYS A 53 39.12 27.65 -35.40
CA LYS A 53 39.79 28.84 -35.96
C LYS A 53 39.94 28.76 -37.49
N GLU A 54 40.13 27.57 -38.04
CA GLU A 54 40.28 27.36 -39.48
C GLU A 54 38.93 27.37 -40.18
N LYS A 55 37.91 26.72 -39.58
CA LYS A 55 36.53 26.73 -40.08
C LYS A 55 35.91 28.13 -40.04
N GLN A 56 36.28 28.96 -39.07
CA GLN A 56 35.63 30.24 -38.80
C GLN A 56 35.65 31.21 -40.00
N LYS A 57 36.69 31.17 -40.84
CA LYS A 57 36.79 32.05 -42.01
C LYS A 57 35.73 31.70 -43.06
N ASP A 58 35.61 30.42 -43.39
CA ASP A 58 34.65 29.94 -44.39
C ASP A 58 33.23 29.97 -43.85
N LEU A 59 33.03 29.59 -42.58
CA LEU A 59 31.73 29.68 -41.91
C LEU A 59 31.20 31.11 -41.87
N LYS A 60 32.02 32.11 -41.49
CA LYS A 60 31.57 33.51 -41.48
C LYS A 60 31.15 33.98 -42.87
N PHE A 61 31.93 33.65 -43.89
CA PHE A 61 31.62 34.03 -45.27
C PHE A 61 30.28 33.44 -45.74
N TYR A 62 30.05 32.14 -45.53
CA TYR A 62 28.80 31.49 -45.95
C TYR A 62 27.61 31.84 -45.06
N GLN A 63 27.82 32.13 -43.77
CA GLN A 63 26.78 32.69 -42.91
C GLN A 63 26.35 34.08 -43.39
N ASP A 64 27.30 34.94 -43.76
CA ASP A 64 26.97 36.28 -44.26
C ASP A 64 26.33 36.23 -45.65
N LEU A 65 26.70 35.26 -46.50
CA LEU A 65 26.00 34.97 -47.75
C LEU A 65 24.53 34.56 -47.53
N VAL A 66 24.29 33.62 -46.60
CA VAL A 66 22.94 33.15 -46.29
C VAL A 66 22.12 34.27 -45.64
N LYS A 67 22.72 35.08 -44.76
CA LYS A 67 22.08 36.29 -44.22
C LYS A 67 21.75 37.28 -45.32
N TYR A 68 22.68 37.54 -46.25
CA TYR A 68 22.46 38.44 -47.38
C TYR A 68 21.26 37.98 -48.22
N LEU A 69 21.20 36.71 -48.61
CA LEU A 69 20.06 36.15 -49.35
C LEU A 69 18.74 36.33 -48.58
N HIS A 70 18.77 36.13 -47.26
CA HIS A 70 17.60 36.33 -46.42
C HIS A 70 17.14 37.81 -46.37
N THR A 71 18.07 38.76 -46.23
CA THR A 71 17.78 40.20 -46.19
C THR A 71 17.14 40.70 -47.49
N PHE A 72 17.49 40.10 -48.63
CA PHE A 72 16.88 40.39 -49.93
C PHE A 72 15.57 39.62 -50.19
N GLY A 73 15.02 38.92 -49.18
CA GLY A 73 13.73 38.24 -49.27
C GLY A 73 13.76 36.87 -49.93
N TYR A 74 14.94 36.31 -50.22
CA TYR A 74 15.05 34.95 -50.76
C TYR A 74 14.88 33.91 -49.65
N ARG A 75 13.97 32.96 -49.85
CA ARG A 75 13.72 31.84 -48.93
C ARG A 75 14.44 30.59 -49.40
N VAL A 76 15.50 30.20 -48.70
CA VAL A 76 16.25 28.96 -49.00
C VAL A 76 15.58 27.78 -48.29
N VAL A 77 15.17 26.76 -49.04
CA VAL A 77 14.53 25.54 -48.52
C VAL A 77 15.33 24.33 -49.01
N LYS A 78 15.67 23.41 -48.10
CA LYS A 78 16.36 22.15 -48.41
C LYS A 78 15.33 21.12 -48.91
N ASN A 79 15.26 20.91 -50.23
CA ASN A 79 14.44 19.82 -50.79
C ASN A 79 15.17 18.49 -50.56
N PHE A 80 14.66 17.66 -49.64
CA PHE A 80 15.14 16.28 -49.44
C PHE A 80 14.59 15.35 -50.54
N HIS A 81 14.96 15.60 -51.78
CA HIS A 81 14.76 14.62 -52.85
C HIS A 81 16.09 14.39 -53.57
N ASP A 82 16.37 13.11 -53.80
CA ASP A 82 17.44 12.54 -54.62
C ASP A 82 18.81 12.34 -53.97
N ARG A 83 18.96 11.14 -53.40
CA ARG A 83 20.20 10.36 -53.57
C ARG A 83 20.05 8.83 -53.65
N ASN A 84 18.86 8.26 -53.48
CA ASN A 84 18.63 6.79 -53.53
C ASN A 84 17.66 6.32 -54.63
N ALA A 85 17.37 7.14 -55.65
CA ALA A 85 16.33 6.86 -56.65
C ALA A 85 16.85 6.21 -57.95
N THR A 86 17.74 5.21 -57.88
CA THR A 86 18.13 4.46 -59.11
C THR A 86 17.84 2.97 -59.11
N ILE A 87 17.25 2.38 -58.07
CA ILE A 87 16.75 1.00 -58.15
C ILE A 87 15.44 0.88 -57.35
N SER A 88 14.31 0.98 -58.04
CA SER A 88 13.15 0.08 -57.89
C SER A 88 11.88 0.71 -58.46
N SER A 89 11.20 -0.09 -59.27
CA SER A 89 10.00 0.16 -60.06
C SER A 89 8.78 0.62 -59.26
N LEU A 90 7.87 1.24 -60.01
CA LEU A 90 6.60 1.90 -59.68
C LEU A 90 5.64 1.19 -58.69
N ALA A 91 5.86 -0.09 -58.35
CA ALA A 91 5.03 -0.85 -57.41
C ALA A 91 5.27 -0.52 -55.92
N SER A 92 6.41 0.08 -55.55
CA SER A 92 6.69 0.43 -54.13
C SER A 92 6.10 1.77 -53.68
N ARG A 93 5.54 2.59 -54.59
CA ARG A 93 5.11 3.96 -54.26
C ARG A 93 3.95 4.04 -53.27
N VAL A 94 3.09 3.02 -53.19
CA VAL A 94 1.98 2.97 -52.23
C VAL A 94 2.43 2.46 -50.86
N ALA A 95 3.40 1.55 -50.81
CA ALA A 95 3.96 1.03 -49.54
C ALA A 95 4.94 2.02 -48.87
N SER A 96 5.68 2.80 -49.66
CA SER A 96 6.73 3.71 -49.15
C SER A 96 6.16 4.95 -48.45
N ALA A 97 5.00 5.44 -48.86
CA ALA A 97 4.35 6.60 -48.21
C ALA A 97 3.89 6.28 -46.78
N SER A 98 3.44 5.04 -46.53
CA SER A 98 3.05 4.57 -45.20
C SER A 98 4.25 4.32 -44.27
N THR A 99 5.40 3.95 -44.85
CA THR A 99 6.63 3.69 -44.09
C THR A 99 7.27 4.99 -43.59
N LEU A 100 7.30 6.04 -44.43
CA LEU A 100 7.88 7.35 -44.11
C LEU A 100 7.08 8.15 -43.05
N ILE A 101 5.80 7.83 -42.83
CA ILE A 101 4.97 8.44 -41.77
C ILE A 101 5.18 7.72 -40.43
N ASN A 102 5.48 6.41 -40.46
CA ASN A 102 5.73 5.62 -39.26
C ASN A 102 7.11 5.94 -38.64
N ASP A 103 8.14 6.18 -39.45
CA ASP A 103 9.50 6.50 -38.98
C ASP A 103 9.63 7.91 -38.35
N LYS A 104 8.60 8.76 -38.48
CA LYS A 104 8.54 10.11 -37.88
C LYS A 104 7.78 10.17 -36.56
N ARG A 105 7.27 9.04 -36.05
CA ARG A 105 6.55 8.98 -34.78
C ARG A 105 7.54 8.91 -33.62
N PHE A 106 7.28 9.70 -32.59
CA PHE A 106 8.11 9.71 -31.38
C PHE A 106 8.25 8.32 -30.74
N ALA A 107 7.16 7.53 -30.71
CA ALA A 107 7.18 6.18 -30.14
C ALA A 107 8.08 5.24 -30.96
N TYR A 108 7.97 5.27 -32.29
CA TYR A 108 8.87 4.52 -33.17
C TYR A 108 10.36 4.83 -32.92
N SER A 109 10.76 6.11 -32.98
CA SER A 109 12.16 6.50 -32.77
C SER A 109 12.67 6.21 -31.35
N LEU A 110 11.78 6.26 -30.35
CA LEU A 110 12.12 5.89 -28.98
C LEU A 110 12.35 4.38 -28.87
N LEU A 111 11.46 3.55 -29.43
CA LEU A 111 11.59 2.09 -29.41
C LEU A 111 12.86 1.61 -30.12
N GLU A 112 13.20 2.23 -31.24
CA GLU A 112 14.45 1.95 -31.97
C GLU A 112 15.68 2.19 -31.08
N LYS A 113 15.75 3.36 -30.42
CA LYS A 113 16.84 3.65 -29.46
C LYS A 113 16.85 2.71 -28.26
N LEU A 114 15.68 2.35 -27.73
CA LEU A 114 15.58 1.43 -26.60
C LEU A 114 16.09 0.04 -26.98
N LEU A 115 15.76 -0.45 -28.18
CA LEU A 115 16.27 -1.71 -28.71
C LEU A 115 17.80 -1.67 -28.87
N GLU A 116 18.34 -0.58 -29.42
CA GLU A 116 19.79 -0.38 -29.54
C GLU A 116 20.49 -0.43 -28.16
N TYR A 117 19.92 0.22 -27.14
CA TYR A 117 20.48 0.19 -25.79
C TYR A 117 20.44 -1.23 -25.18
N VAL A 118 19.38 -2.01 -25.43
CA VAL A 118 19.29 -3.40 -24.95
C VAL A 118 20.32 -4.28 -25.66
N GLU A 119 20.53 -4.11 -26.96
CA GLU A 119 21.54 -4.84 -27.72
C GLU A 119 22.97 -4.48 -27.26
N ARG A 120 23.25 -3.19 -27.08
CA ARG A 120 24.53 -2.72 -26.53
C ARG A 120 24.75 -3.24 -25.11
N ALA A 121 23.72 -3.27 -24.27
CA ALA A 121 23.79 -3.87 -22.95
C ALA A 121 24.07 -5.38 -23.04
N SER A 122 23.43 -6.09 -23.96
CA SER A 122 23.65 -7.53 -24.17
C SER A 122 25.08 -7.89 -24.56
N ILE A 123 25.75 -7.04 -25.35
CA ILE A 123 27.14 -7.24 -25.76
C ILE A 123 28.11 -6.85 -24.63
N THR A 124 27.81 -5.78 -23.90
CA THR A 124 28.71 -5.22 -22.87
C THR A 124 28.61 -5.93 -21.51
N MET A 125 27.46 -6.51 -21.17
CA MET A 125 27.26 -7.26 -19.93
C MET A 125 27.99 -8.62 -19.98
N GLN A 126 29.04 -8.73 -19.17
CA GLN A 126 29.76 -9.99 -18.98
C GLN A 126 29.27 -10.69 -17.71
N ASN A 127 29.27 -12.03 -17.74
CA ASN A 127 28.97 -12.83 -16.54
C ASN A 127 30.08 -12.59 -15.52
N TYR A 128 29.73 -12.46 -14.24
CA TYR A 128 30.71 -12.47 -13.16
C TYR A 128 31.54 -13.76 -13.27
N LYS A 129 32.81 -13.65 -13.66
CA LYS A 129 33.76 -14.74 -13.49
C LYS A 129 34.21 -14.71 -12.03
N GLU A 130 34.07 -15.83 -11.33
CA GLU A 130 34.76 -16.00 -10.06
C GLU A 130 36.25 -15.78 -10.28
N SER A 131 36.90 -15.05 -9.36
CA SER A 131 38.36 -14.97 -9.38
C SER A 131 38.88 -16.41 -9.25
N SER A 132 39.80 -16.80 -10.13
CA SER A 132 40.50 -18.07 -9.96
C SER A 132 41.11 -18.06 -8.56
N LYS A 133 40.86 -19.12 -7.76
CA LYS A 133 41.58 -19.32 -6.50
C LYS A 133 43.07 -19.11 -6.80
N PHE A 134 43.73 -18.22 -6.07
CA PHE A 134 45.12 -17.74 -6.25
C PHE A 134 45.37 -16.53 -7.18
N SER A 135 44.35 -15.80 -7.64
CA SER A 135 44.56 -14.45 -8.21
C SER A 135 44.74 -13.41 -7.09
N LEU A 136 45.93 -12.80 -6.99
CA LEU A 136 46.20 -11.62 -6.15
C LEU A 136 45.51 -10.34 -6.65
N HIS A 137 44.89 -10.38 -7.83
CA HIS A 137 44.05 -9.31 -8.33
C HIS A 137 42.58 -9.64 -8.10
N GLU A 138 41.94 -8.84 -7.24
CA GLU A 138 40.49 -8.67 -7.22
C GLU A 138 40.06 -8.06 -8.56
N THR A 139 39.78 -8.88 -9.57
CA THR A 139 39.10 -8.39 -10.77
C THR A 139 37.61 -8.18 -10.46
N TYR A 140 37.29 -7.22 -9.59
CA TYR A 140 36.01 -6.53 -9.68
C TYR A 140 36.04 -5.74 -10.99
N ARG A 141 35.59 -6.33 -12.10
CA ARG A 141 35.36 -5.56 -13.32
C ARG A 141 34.30 -4.51 -12.96
N LEU A 142 34.73 -3.27 -12.79
CA LEU A 142 33.86 -2.11 -12.70
C LEU A 142 32.87 -2.19 -13.88
N THR A 143 31.57 -2.36 -13.59
CA THR A 143 30.51 -2.31 -14.60
C THR A 143 30.73 -1.08 -15.48
N THR A 144 30.78 -1.27 -16.80
CA THR A 144 30.98 -0.17 -17.76
C THR A 144 29.94 0.93 -17.54
N GLN A 145 30.29 2.18 -17.85
CA GLN A 145 29.34 3.30 -17.72
C GLN A 145 28.03 3.03 -18.48
N ASP A 146 28.11 2.33 -19.62
CA ASP A 146 26.96 1.89 -20.42
C ASP A 146 26.01 0.96 -19.65
N VAL A 147 26.54 -0.01 -18.90
CA VAL A 147 25.72 -0.94 -18.09
C VAL A 147 25.07 -0.20 -16.93
N LYS A 148 25.78 0.75 -16.30
CA LYS A 148 25.19 1.61 -15.25
C LYS A 148 24.10 2.52 -15.81
N PHE A 149 24.32 3.11 -16.98
CA PHE A 149 23.33 3.93 -17.68
C PHE A 149 22.09 3.10 -18.04
N PHE A 150 22.28 1.89 -18.54
CA PHE A 150 21.20 0.95 -18.82
C PHE A 150 20.35 0.65 -17.58
N GLY A 151 20.99 0.23 -16.49
CA GLY A 151 20.31 -0.14 -15.25
C GLY A 151 19.60 1.04 -14.56
N LYS A 152 20.25 2.22 -14.49
CA LYS A 152 19.75 3.38 -13.72
C LYS A 152 18.91 4.37 -14.52
N VAL A 153 19.02 4.39 -15.85
CA VAL A 153 18.31 5.37 -16.69
C VAL A 153 17.37 4.68 -17.67
N VAL A 154 17.85 3.69 -18.43
CA VAL A 154 17.04 3.04 -19.48
C VAL A 154 15.90 2.22 -18.89
N LEU A 155 16.17 1.35 -17.90
CA LEU A 155 15.12 0.52 -17.30
C LEU A 155 14.01 1.35 -16.63
N PRO A 156 14.30 2.37 -15.80
CA PRO A 156 13.24 3.21 -15.22
C PRO A 156 12.49 4.03 -16.27
N LEU A 157 13.15 4.44 -17.36
CA LEU A 157 12.50 5.13 -18.47
C LEU A 157 11.47 4.23 -19.16
N ILE A 158 11.83 2.96 -19.46
CA ILE A 158 10.91 1.98 -20.03
C ILE A 158 9.73 1.77 -19.07
N GLU A 159 9.98 1.54 -17.79
CA GLU A 159 8.93 1.35 -16.79
C GLU A 159 7.94 2.52 -16.79
N LYS A 160 8.42 3.77 -16.66
CA LYS A 160 7.55 4.95 -16.59
C LYS A 160 6.82 5.25 -17.89
N TYR A 161 7.46 5.05 -19.03
CA TYR A 161 6.87 5.31 -20.34
C TYR A 161 5.70 4.37 -20.62
N PHE A 162 5.90 3.06 -20.49
CA PHE A 162 4.84 2.09 -20.75
C PHE A 162 3.75 2.09 -19.68
N GLN A 163 4.09 2.44 -18.42
CA GLN A 163 3.07 2.65 -17.38
C GLN A 163 2.11 3.80 -17.75
N ALA A 164 2.62 4.90 -18.31
CA ALA A 164 1.82 6.05 -18.71
C ALA A 164 1.05 5.83 -20.03
N HIS A 165 1.63 5.08 -20.96
CA HIS A 165 1.13 4.94 -22.33
C HIS A 165 0.58 3.54 -22.68
N ARG A 166 0.31 2.66 -21.72
CA ARG A 166 -0.17 1.29 -21.98
C ARG A 166 -1.34 1.19 -22.98
N ASN A 167 -2.33 2.08 -22.87
CA ASN A 167 -3.52 2.05 -23.72
C ASN A 167 -3.19 2.38 -25.18
N TYR A 168 -2.16 3.19 -25.44
CA TYR A 168 -1.73 3.55 -26.79
C TYR A 168 -1.32 2.32 -27.62
N PHE A 169 -0.68 1.34 -26.97
CA PHE A 169 -0.18 0.13 -27.61
C PHE A 169 -1.20 -1.02 -27.68
N ILE A 170 -2.19 -1.07 -26.77
CA ILE A 170 -3.22 -2.12 -26.76
C ILE A 170 -4.34 -1.84 -27.78
N ILE A 171 -4.70 -0.58 -28.02
CA ILE A 171 -5.86 -0.25 -28.87
C ILE A 171 -5.68 -0.85 -30.28
N PRO A 172 -6.67 -1.62 -30.79
CA PRO A 172 -6.63 -2.13 -32.15
C PRO A 172 -6.70 -0.99 -33.17
N PRO A 173 -5.93 -1.03 -34.28
CA PRO A 173 -5.99 0.00 -35.31
C PRO A 173 -7.33 0.04 -36.07
N SER A 174 -8.19 -0.98 -35.90
CA SER A 174 -9.53 -1.06 -36.49
C SER A 174 -10.57 -0.17 -35.82
N LEU A 175 -10.35 0.26 -34.56
CA LEU A 175 -11.24 1.21 -33.89
C LEU A 175 -10.93 2.63 -34.39
N LYS A 176 -11.73 3.13 -35.32
CA LYS A 176 -11.69 4.52 -35.81
C LYS A 176 -12.21 5.52 -34.75
N THR A 177 -11.61 5.54 -33.56
CA THR A 177 -11.82 6.61 -32.58
C THR A 177 -10.69 7.62 -32.74
N GLY A 178 -10.97 8.91 -32.52
CA GLY A 178 -10.00 10.03 -32.69
C GLY A 178 -8.81 10.02 -31.71
N VAL A 179 -8.42 8.86 -31.20
CA VAL A 179 -7.27 8.63 -30.32
C VAL A 179 -6.14 8.05 -31.17
N SER A 180 -4.96 8.67 -31.13
CA SER A 180 -3.76 8.16 -31.78
C SER A 180 -3.46 6.73 -31.26
N CYS A 181 -3.34 5.75 -32.16
CA CYS A 181 -3.01 4.36 -31.84
C CYS A 181 -1.60 3.99 -32.37
N ALA A 182 -0.98 2.99 -31.74
CA ALA A 182 0.30 2.44 -32.18
C ALA A 182 0.17 1.72 -33.52
N SER A 183 1.14 1.94 -34.41
CA SER A 183 1.31 1.20 -35.66
C SER A 183 1.65 -0.27 -35.39
N VAL A 184 1.36 -1.16 -36.35
CA VAL A 184 1.72 -2.59 -36.25
C VAL A 184 3.23 -2.77 -36.03
N LYS A 185 4.07 -1.95 -36.68
CA LYS A 185 5.53 -1.95 -36.46
C LYS A 185 5.92 -1.50 -35.04
N GLU A 186 5.22 -0.53 -34.47
CA GLU A 186 5.47 -0.08 -33.08
C GLU A 186 5.08 -1.17 -32.07
N LYS A 187 4.00 -1.93 -32.35
CA LYS A 187 3.58 -3.11 -31.57
C LYS A 187 4.57 -4.28 -31.70
N GLU A 188 5.12 -4.48 -32.89
CA GLU A 188 6.16 -5.48 -33.14
C GLU A 188 7.44 -5.15 -32.35
N MET A 189 7.91 -3.90 -32.43
CA MET A 189 9.10 -3.45 -31.69
C MET A 189 8.91 -3.48 -30.18
N SER A 190 7.72 -3.18 -29.65
CA SER A 190 7.46 -3.29 -28.21
C SER A 190 7.49 -4.75 -27.73
N CYS A 191 6.97 -5.69 -28.53
CA CYS A 191 7.07 -7.12 -28.27
C CYS A 191 8.52 -7.62 -28.37
N SER A 192 9.28 -7.17 -29.38
CA SER A 192 10.70 -7.48 -29.55
C SER A 192 11.54 -6.95 -28.38
N LEU A 193 11.25 -5.74 -27.90
CA LEU A 193 11.90 -5.14 -26.73
C LEU A 193 11.70 -6.01 -25.49
N PHE A 194 10.49 -6.53 -25.28
CA PHE A 194 10.20 -7.45 -24.19
C PHE A 194 10.96 -8.77 -24.32
N CYS A 195 10.90 -9.41 -25.48
CA CYS A 195 11.57 -10.70 -25.69
C CYS A 195 13.09 -10.59 -25.54
N LYS A 196 13.71 -9.54 -26.11
CA LYS A 196 15.15 -9.29 -25.99
C LYS A 196 15.57 -8.98 -24.56
N LEU A 197 14.79 -8.17 -23.83
CA LEU A 197 15.08 -7.86 -22.44
C LEU A 197 14.93 -9.08 -21.52
N ALA A 198 13.88 -9.89 -21.73
CA ALA A 198 13.68 -11.14 -21.00
C ALA A 198 14.81 -12.15 -21.27
N PHE A 199 15.22 -12.28 -22.53
CA PHE A 199 16.33 -13.13 -22.93
C PHE A 199 17.68 -12.66 -22.36
N LEU A 200 17.94 -11.35 -22.37
CA LEU A 200 19.13 -10.76 -21.74
C LEU A 200 19.17 -11.08 -20.24
N LEU A 201 18.04 -10.90 -19.54
CA LEU A 201 17.94 -11.22 -18.12
C LEU A 201 18.12 -12.71 -17.84
N ARG A 202 17.62 -13.60 -18.71
CA ARG A 202 17.87 -15.05 -18.63
C ARG A 202 19.35 -15.39 -18.78
N GLN A 203 20.02 -14.88 -19.81
CA GLN A 203 21.42 -15.20 -20.09
C GLN A 203 22.40 -14.60 -19.08
N LYS A 204 22.09 -13.41 -18.55
CA LYS A 204 22.97 -12.58 -17.72
C LYS A 204 22.41 -12.35 -16.31
N PHE A 205 21.60 -13.26 -15.79
CA PHE A 205 20.90 -13.09 -14.50
C PHE A 205 21.81 -12.62 -13.36
N SER A 206 22.95 -13.29 -13.18
CA SER A 206 23.92 -12.92 -12.14
C SER A 206 24.52 -11.53 -12.34
N ALA A 207 24.66 -11.05 -13.58
CA ALA A 207 25.25 -9.75 -13.91
C ALA A 207 24.38 -8.56 -13.46
N PHE A 208 23.06 -8.73 -13.37
CA PHE A 208 22.13 -7.67 -12.95
C PHE A 208 22.21 -7.35 -11.45
N GLY A 209 22.54 -8.32 -10.60
CA GLY A 209 22.65 -8.11 -9.15
C GLY A 209 21.44 -7.40 -8.54
N ASN A 210 21.63 -6.19 -7.99
CA ASN A 210 20.56 -5.40 -7.37
C ASN A 210 19.53 -4.84 -8.36
N ASP A 211 19.86 -4.75 -9.65
CA ASP A 211 18.96 -4.21 -10.68
C ASP A 211 17.93 -5.24 -11.19
N VAL A 212 17.97 -6.50 -10.70
CA VAL A 212 16.99 -7.55 -11.04
C VAL A 212 15.57 -7.11 -10.72
N SER A 213 15.32 -6.55 -9.54
CA SER A 213 13.98 -6.14 -9.11
C SER A 213 13.36 -5.07 -10.00
N ILE A 214 14.18 -4.08 -10.42
CA ILE A 214 13.78 -3.02 -11.36
C ILE A 214 13.52 -3.62 -12.74
N THR A 215 14.36 -4.54 -13.20
CA THR A 215 14.21 -5.20 -14.50
C THR A 215 12.92 -6.04 -14.55
N VAL A 216 12.61 -6.78 -13.49
CA VAL A 216 11.36 -7.56 -13.37
C VAL A 216 10.15 -6.64 -13.37
N ARG A 217 10.20 -5.52 -12.62
CA ARG A 217 9.13 -4.52 -12.62
C ARG A 217 8.92 -3.90 -14.01
N CYS A 218 10.01 -3.60 -14.70
CA CYS A 218 10.01 -3.12 -16.08
C CYS A 218 9.34 -4.13 -17.04
N LEU A 219 9.74 -5.40 -16.98
CA LEU A 219 9.14 -6.48 -17.79
C LEU A 219 7.64 -6.62 -17.51
N LYS A 220 7.21 -6.62 -16.24
CA LYS A 220 5.78 -6.70 -15.86
C LYS A 220 4.96 -5.53 -16.42
N VAL A 221 5.51 -4.32 -16.42
CA VAL A 221 4.83 -3.14 -16.99
C VAL A 221 4.79 -3.20 -18.52
N LEU A 222 5.90 -3.62 -19.15
CA LEU A 222 6.02 -3.73 -20.59
C LEU A 222 5.03 -4.76 -21.16
N VAL A 223 4.94 -5.94 -20.53
CA VAL A 223 3.98 -7.00 -20.88
C VAL A 223 2.56 -6.47 -20.97
N ARG A 224 2.15 -5.67 -19.98
CA ARG A 224 0.80 -5.08 -19.91
C ARG A 224 0.52 -4.04 -21.00
N ALA A 225 1.50 -3.72 -21.83
CA ALA A 225 1.36 -2.80 -22.96
C ALA A 225 1.54 -3.49 -24.32
N ILE A 226 1.74 -4.81 -24.38
CA ILE A 226 1.93 -5.53 -25.66
C ILE A 226 0.59 -6.05 -26.19
N ASP A 227 0.31 -5.80 -27.46
CA ASP A 227 -0.81 -6.42 -28.18
C ASP A 227 -0.31 -7.65 -28.94
N VAL A 228 -0.29 -8.80 -28.24
CA VAL A 228 0.28 -10.05 -28.75
C VAL A 228 -0.58 -10.62 -29.89
N SER A 229 -1.91 -10.47 -29.83
CA SER A 229 -2.82 -10.94 -30.88
C SER A 229 -2.57 -10.25 -32.23
N SER A 230 -2.43 -8.92 -32.22
CA SER A 230 -2.09 -8.17 -33.45
C SER A 230 -0.71 -8.58 -34.00
N VAL A 231 0.24 -8.92 -33.14
CA VAL A 231 1.56 -9.41 -33.52
C VAL A 231 1.49 -10.81 -34.15
N MET A 232 0.74 -11.75 -33.56
CA MET A 232 0.57 -13.11 -34.08
C MET A 232 0.03 -13.09 -35.51
N ARG A 233 -1.00 -12.27 -35.75
CA ARG A 233 -1.70 -12.22 -37.03
C ARG A 233 -0.91 -11.51 -38.14
N ASN A 234 -0.10 -10.51 -37.79
CA ASN A 234 0.56 -9.65 -38.78
C ASN A 234 2.05 -9.96 -39.01
N SER A 235 2.76 -10.58 -38.05
CA SER A 235 4.23 -10.75 -38.11
C SER A 235 4.68 -12.16 -37.72
N GLN A 236 4.50 -13.13 -38.60
CA GLN A 236 4.89 -14.54 -38.36
C GLN A 236 6.39 -14.73 -38.12
N GLU A 237 7.25 -13.91 -38.72
CA GLU A 237 8.71 -13.99 -38.56
C GLU A 237 9.12 -13.66 -37.12
N MET A 238 8.54 -12.62 -36.52
CA MET A 238 8.80 -12.27 -35.13
C MET A 238 8.29 -13.35 -34.15
N VAL A 239 7.16 -13.99 -34.46
CA VAL A 239 6.66 -15.12 -33.67
C VAL A 239 7.69 -16.24 -33.61
N ARG A 240 8.20 -16.66 -34.78
CA ARG A 240 9.20 -17.74 -34.88
C ARG A 240 10.55 -17.36 -34.29
N ALA A 241 10.99 -16.11 -34.47
CA ALA A 241 12.32 -15.67 -34.05
C ALA A 241 12.41 -15.30 -32.55
N SER A 242 11.33 -14.84 -31.93
CA SER A 242 11.36 -14.28 -30.57
C SER A 242 10.38 -14.94 -29.60
N LEU A 243 9.09 -15.01 -29.93
CA LEU A 243 8.06 -15.49 -29.00
C LEU A 243 8.09 -17.01 -28.79
N LEU A 244 8.23 -17.79 -29.85
CA LEU A 244 8.35 -19.25 -29.75
C LEU A 244 9.61 -19.66 -28.95
N PRO A 245 10.82 -19.11 -29.23
CA PRO A 245 11.99 -19.35 -28.39
C PRO A 245 11.79 -18.92 -26.94
N LEU A 246 11.06 -17.83 -26.67
CA LEU A 246 10.74 -17.42 -25.30
C LEU A 246 9.96 -18.52 -24.56
N PHE A 247 8.85 -19.01 -25.12
CA PHE A 247 8.07 -20.08 -24.48
C PHE A 247 8.85 -21.39 -24.34
N ASN A 248 9.64 -21.78 -25.35
CA ASN A 248 10.48 -22.97 -25.28
C ASN A 248 11.57 -22.84 -24.21
N ASN A 249 12.21 -21.68 -24.09
CA ASN A 249 13.20 -21.42 -23.03
C ASN A 249 12.56 -21.49 -21.64
N ILE A 250 11.35 -20.96 -21.47
CA ILE A 250 10.61 -21.02 -20.21
C ILE A 250 10.27 -22.48 -19.85
N ALA A 251 9.78 -23.25 -20.82
CA ALA A 251 9.48 -24.66 -20.64
C ALA A 251 10.72 -25.46 -20.24
N GLU A 252 11.85 -25.21 -20.90
CA GLU A 252 13.11 -25.88 -20.64
C GLU A 252 13.67 -25.54 -19.24
N ASP A 253 13.68 -24.26 -18.84
CA ASP A 253 14.18 -23.83 -17.53
C ASP A 253 13.37 -24.45 -16.38
N LEU A 254 12.05 -24.54 -16.55
CA LEU A 254 11.16 -25.18 -15.56
C LEU A 254 11.35 -26.70 -15.51
N ASN A 255 11.44 -27.36 -16.67
CA ASN A 255 11.69 -28.81 -16.74
C ASN A 255 13.05 -29.18 -16.15
N GLN A 256 14.11 -28.43 -16.45
CA GLN A 256 15.41 -28.62 -15.84
C GLN A 256 15.35 -28.47 -14.32
N THR A 257 14.52 -27.55 -13.83
CA THR A 257 14.34 -27.37 -12.38
C THR A 257 13.61 -28.55 -11.74
N VAL A 258 12.59 -29.10 -12.40
CA VAL A 258 11.94 -30.34 -11.96
C VAL A 258 12.95 -31.49 -11.92
N GLN A 259 13.72 -31.70 -12.99
CA GLN A 259 14.74 -32.75 -13.05
C GLN A 259 15.80 -32.57 -11.95
N ASN A 260 16.22 -31.32 -11.68
CA ASN A 260 17.17 -31.02 -10.61
C ASN A 260 16.61 -31.27 -9.21
N LEU A 261 15.30 -31.11 -9.01
CA LEU A 261 14.61 -31.47 -7.77
C LEU A 261 14.53 -33.00 -7.62
N GLU A 262 14.09 -33.71 -8.66
CA GLU A 262 13.98 -35.18 -8.67
C GLU A 262 15.34 -35.88 -8.46
N GLN A 263 16.40 -35.33 -9.06
CA GLN A 263 17.77 -35.86 -8.94
C GLN A 263 18.50 -35.35 -7.68
N ASN A 264 17.84 -34.56 -6.82
CA ASN A 264 18.41 -33.99 -5.59
C ASN A 264 19.69 -33.16 -5.80
N HIS A 265 19.88 -32.54 -6.97
CA HIS A 265 21.09 -31.74 -7.28
C HIS A 265 21.23 -30.51 -6.38
N TYR A 266 20.11 -29.90 -5.99
CA TYR A 266 20.10 -28.76 -5.06
C TYR A 266 20.56 -29.14 -3.65
N SER A 267 20.36 -30.39 -3.24
CA SER A 267 20.85 -30.92 -1.96
C SER A 267 22.38 -31.02 -1.92
N ASN A 268 23.05 -31.04 -3.07
CA ASN A 268 24.52 -31.12 -3.14
C ASN A 268 25.21 -29.76 -3.00
N ILE A 269 24.46 -28.65 -3.03
CA ILE A 269 25.02 -27.29 -2.91
C ILE A 269 25.38 -27.02 -1.43
N LYS A 270 26.67 -26.78 -1.15
CA LYS A 270 27.21 -26.43 0.18
C LYS A 270 27.84 -25.03 0.18
N GLY A 271 27.68 -24.25 1.25
CA GLY A 271 28.38 -22.99 1.51
C GLY A 271 27.60 -21.70 1.18
N THR A 272 28.29 -20.55 1.20
CA THR A 272 27.74 -19.18 1.02
C THR A 272 27.28 -18.84 -0.41
N LEU A 273 27.35 -19.79 -1.36
CA LEU A 273 26.83 -19.66 -2.74
C LEU A 273 25.28 -19.58 -2.82
N GLN A 274 24.60 -19.52 -1.68
CA GLN A 274 23.21 -19.95 -1.50
C GLN A 274 22.12 -19.03 -2.06
N ARG A 275 22.38 -17.76 -2.42
CA ARG A 275 21.27 -16.81 -2.70
C ARG A 275 21.24 -16.18 -4.09
N GLY A 276 22.25 -16.39 -4.94
CA GLY A 276 22.34 -15.71 -6.24
C GLY A 276 22.59 -16.58 -7.47
N THR A 277 22.93 -17.86 -7.28
CA THR A 277 23.56 -18.68 -8.34
C THR A 277 22.81 -19.96 -8.68
N THR A 278 21.62 -20.19 -8.09
CA THR A 278 20.78 -21.35 -8.40
C THR A 278 19.75 -21.00 -9.48
N SER A 279 19.43 -21.97 -10.34
CA SER A 279 18.29 -21.93 -11.26
C SER A 279 16.97 -21.62 -10.54
N LEU A 280 16.82 -22.10 -9.30
CA LEU A 280 15.68 -21.80 -8.44
C LEU A 280 15.53 -20.29 -8.17
N GLY A 281 16.64 -19.58 -7.94
CA GLY A 281 16.63 -18.13 -7.73
C GLY A 281 16.14 -17.36 -8.95
N TYR A 282 16.52 -17.78 -10.16
CA TYR A 282 16.00 -17.19 -11.40
C TYR A 282 14.49 -17.43 -11.55
N ILE A 283 14.02 -18.65 -11.27
CA ILE A 283 12.60 -18.99 -11.41
C ILE A 283 11.74 -18.19 -10.45
N HIS A 284 12.11 -18.15 -9.17
CA HIS A 284 11.32 -17.46 -8.14
C HIS A 284 11.33 -15.94 -8.31
N MET A 285 12.51 -15.35 -8.60
CA MET A 285 12.65 -13.89 -8.62
C MET A 285 12.26 -13.26 -9.97
N VAL A 286 12.42 -13.99 -11.08
CA VAL A 286 12.25 -13.44 -12.43
C VAL A 286 11.14 -14.15 -13.17
N LEU A 287 11.25 -15.48 -13.33
CA LEU A 287 10.38 -16.20 -14.25
C LEU A 287 8.92 -16.19 -13.81
N LEU A 288 8.63 -16.57 -12.56
CA LEU A 288 7.25 -16.63 -12.06
C LEU A 288 6.58 -15.25 -12.11
N PRO A 289 7.16 -14.14 -11.59
CA PRO A 289 6.48 -12.84 -11.62
C PRO A 289 6.25 -12.28 -13.04
N VAL A 290 7.15 -12.55 -13.98
CA VAL A 290 7.03 -12.09 -15.38
C VAL A 290 6.04 -12.97 -16.15
N LEU A 291 6.12 -14.29 -16.00
CA LEU A 291 5.21 -15.25 -16.63
C LEU A 291 3.78 -15.08 -16.14
N SER A 292 3.55 -14.93 -14.83
CA SER A 292 2.22 -14.65 -14.29
C SER A 292 1.64 -13.35 -14.87
N SER A 293 2.45 -12.30 -14.99
CA SER A 293 1.99 -11.05 -15.61
C SER A 293 1.70 -11.18 -17.11
N LEU A 294 2.43 -12.05 -17.82
CA LEU A 294 2.22 -12.34 -19.24
C LEU A 294 0.89 -13.08 -19.43
N LEU A 295 0.70 -14.18 -18.70
CA LEU A 295 -0.50 -14.99 -18.78
C LEU A 295 -1.75 -14.21 -18.32
N ASP A 296 -1.66 -13.42 -17.24
CA ASP A 296 -2.74 -12.56 -16.77
C ASP A 296 -3.15 -11.51 -17.82
N HIS A 297 -2.16 -10.93 -18.51
CA HIS A 297 -2.42 -9.98 -19.60
C HIS A 297 -3.04 -10.67 -20.83
N LEU A 298 -2.60 -11.88 -21.17
CA LEU A 298 -3.18 -12.68 -22.24
C LEU A 298 -4.64 -13.07 -21.93
N GLY A 299 -4.92 -13.48 -20.68
CA GLY A 299 -6.26 -13.85 -20.21
C GLY A 299 -7.22 -12.66 -20.21
N LYS A 300 -6.82 -11.53 -19.63
CA LYS A 300 -7.66 -10.31 -19.55
C LYS A 300 -8.07 -9.73 -20.90
N ASN A 301 -7.22 -9.87 -21.93
CA ASN A 301 -7.50 -9.40 -23.27
C ASN A 301 -8.00 -10.49 -24.23
N ASN A 302 -8.19 -11.73 -23.74
CA ASN A 302 -8.54 -12.91 -24.53
C ASN A 302 -7.58 -13.22 -25.70
N TYR A 303 -6.29 -12.90 -25.55
CA TYR A 303 -5.26 -13.19 -26.56
C TYR A 303 -4.80 -14.65 -26.52
N GLY A 304 -5.18 -15.42 -25.51
CA GLY A 304 -4.71 -16.79 -25.31
C GLY A 304 -4.98 -17.73 -26.49
N VAL A 305 -6.15 -17.62 -27.13
CA VAL A 305 -6.52 -18.43 -28.30
C VAL A 305 -5.58 -18.17 -29.49
N ASP A 306 -5.20 -16.90 -29.72
CA ASP A 306 -4.32 -16.52 -30.84
C ASP A 306 -2.85 -16.92 -30.60
N VAL A 307 -2.42 -17.05 -29.34
CA VAL A 307 -1.02 -17.30 -28.98
C VAL A 307 -0.70 -18.79 -28.86
N PHE A 308 -1.60 -19.56 -28.25
CA PHE A 308 -1.38 -21.00 -27.99
C PHE A 308 -1.82 -21.87 -29.16
N GLU A 309 -1.19 -21.65 -30.32
CA GLU A 309 -1.34 -22.50 -31.52
C GLU A 309 -0.07 -23.33 -31.76
N ASN A 310 -0.22 -24.55 -32.27
CA ASN A 310 0.87 -25.43 -32.73
C ASN A 310 2.01 -25.65 -31.70
N GLU A 311 3.24 -25.27 -32.02
CA GLU A 311 4.43 -25.51 -31.19
C GLU A 311 4.41 -24.73 -29.86
N ILE A 312 3.81 -23.54 -29.83
CA ILE A 312 3.65 -22.76 -28.59
C ILE A 312 2.68 -23.47 -27.64
N GLN A 313 1.67 -24.17 -28.17
CA GLN A 313 0.76 -24.98 -27.38
C GLN A 313 1.50 -26.15 -26.69
N LEU A 314 2.41 -26.83 -27.40
CA LEU A 314 3.26 -27.88 -26.82
C LEU A 314 4.17 -27.34 -25.70
N ALA A 315 4.78 -26.17 -25.91
CA ALA A 315 5.54 -25.49 -24.86
C ALA A 315 4.65 -25.13 -23.66
N GLY A 316 3.40 -24.69 -23.90
CA GLY A 316 2.41 -24.43 -22.86
C GLY A 316 2.10 -25.67 -22.00
N TYR A 317 1.93 -26.84 -22.62
CA TYR A 317 1.76 -28.11 -21.90
C TYR A 317 2.97 -28.47 -21.03
N LYS A 318 4.20 -28.30 -21.54
CA LYS A 318 5.42 -28.51 -20.76
C LYS A 318 5.52 -27.56 -19.56
N ILE A 319 5.20 -26.27 -19.75
CA ILE A 319 5.16 -25.26 -18.69
C ILE A 319 4.13 -25.65 -17.62
N LEU A 320 2.91 -26.02 -18.02
CA LEU A 320 1.84 -26.43 -17.13
C LEU A 320 2.27 -27.62 -16.26
N ASN A 321 2.81 -28.67 -16.88
CA ASN A 321 3.25 -29.87 -16.17
C ASN A 321 4.36 -29.55 -15.16
N ALA A 322 5.36 -28.78 -15.57
CA ALA A 322 6.47 -28.42 -14.69
C ALA A 322 6.03 -27.57 -13.49
N LEU A 323 5.19 -26.54 -13.72
CA LEU A 323 4.63 -25.72 -12.64
C LEU A 323 3.78 -26.55 -11.67
N TRP A 324 2.98 -27.49 -12.19
CA TRP A 324 2.17 -28.38 -11.38
C TRP A 324 3.02 -29.29 -10.48
N ILE A 325 4.08 -29.89 -11.03
CA ILE A 325 4.99 -30.76 -10.27
C ILE A 325 5.73 -29.96 -9.19
N ILE A 326 6.28 -28.79 -9.52
CA ILE A 326 6.98 -27.94 -8.54
C ILE A 326 6.01 -27.52 -7.42
N GLY A 327 4.77 -27.15 -7.76
CA GLY A 327 3.78 -26.67 -6.79
C GLY A 327 3.17 -27.75 -5.89
N THR A 328 2.97 -28.98 -6.39
CA THR A 328 2.24 -30.04 -5.65
C THR A 328 3.15 -31.13 -5.08
N LYS A 329 4.23 -31.48 -5.79
CA LYS A 329 5.16 -32.55 -5.41
C LYS A 329 6.52 -32.02 -4.96
N GLY A 330 6.82 -30.74 -5.17
CA GLY A 330 8.14 -30.15 -4.87
C GLY A 330 8.62 -30.40 -3.44
N THR A 331 7.73 -30.31 -2.45
CA THR A 331 8.06 -30.56 -1.03
C THR A 331 8.28 -32.03 -0.69
N LYS A 332 7.70 -32.96 -1.46
CA LYS A 332 7.87 -34.41 -1.28
C LYS A 332 9.13 -34.95 -1.98
N LEU A 333 9.68 -34.20 -2.93
CA LEU A 333 10.84 -34.59 -3.72
C LEU A 333 12.18 -34.27 -3.03
N VAL A 334 12.16 -33.49 -1.95
CA VAL A 334 13.37 -32.94 -1.32
C VAL A 334 13.35 -33.19 0.18
N ASP A 335 14.48 -33.68 0.71
CA ASP A 335 14.62 -34.01 2.13
C ASP A 335 15.18 -32.85 2.99
N ARG A 336 15.75 -31.79 2.38
CA ARG A 336 16.37 -30.67 3.11
C ARG A 336 15.37 -29.58 3.49
N GLU A 337 15.29 -29.28 4.79
CA GLU A 337 14.40 -28.28 5.38
C GLU A 337 14.48 -26.89 4.71
N TRP A 338 15.67 -26.35 4.45
CA TRP A 338 15.79 -25.01 3.87
C TRP A 338 15.23 -24.91 2.43
N ILE A 339 15.28 -26.00 1.64
CA ILE A 339 14.72 -26.03 0.29
C ILE A 339 13.20 -26.10 0.38
N ILE A 340 12.68 -26.90 1.31
CA ILE A 340 11.25 -26.99 1.58
C ILE A 340 10.70 -25.63 2.01
N GLU A 341 11.40 -24.93 2.92
CA GLU A 341 11.02 -23.59 3.36
C GLU A 341 11.03 -22.57 2.21
N GLU A 342 12.07 -22.57 1.37
CA GLU A 342 12.15 -21.68 0.21
C GLU A 342 11.08 -22.01 -0.84
N LEU A 343 10.80 -23.28 -1.12
CA LEU A 343 9.70 -23.68 -2.02
C LEU A 343 8.35 -23.24 -1.46
N ASN A 344 8.09 -23.48 -0.17
CA ASN A 344 6.85 -23.08 0.51
C ASN A 344 6.63 -21.56 0.47
N ARG A 345 7.71 -20.78 0.60
CA ARG A 345 7.66 -19.31 0.53
C ARG A 345 7.16 -18.80 -0.82
N HIS A 346 7.46 -19.49 -1.92
CA HIS A 346 7.10 -19.08 -3.28
C HIS A 346 5.91 -19.85 -3.89
N LEU A 347 5.30 -20.80 -3.15
CA LEU A 347 4.06 -21.47 -3.57
C LEU A 347 2.95 -20.50 -4.03
N PRO A 348 2.70 -19.36 -3.36
CA PRO A 348 1.67 -18.42 -3.82
C PRO A 348 1.95 -17.86 -5.22
N LEU A 349 3.23 -17.64 -5.57
CA LEU A 349 3.61 -17.15 -6.89
C LEU A 349 3.39 -18.22 -7.98
N ILE A 350 3.60 -19.49 -7.64
CA ILE A 350 3.28 -20.63 -8.53
C ILE A 350 1.77 -20.73 -8.73
N GLY A 351 0.99 -20.60 -7.65
CA GLY A 351 -0.47 -20.54 -7.69
C GLY A 351 -1.01 -19.42 -8.56
N ASP A 352 -0.50 -18.19 -8.39
CA ASP A 352 -0.83 -17.04 -9.23
C ASP A 352 -0.52 -17.30 -10.71
N CYS A 353 0.60 -17.98 -10.98
CA CYS A 353 1.01 -18.34 -12.34
C CYS A 353 0.06 -19.34 -12.98
N LEU A 354 -0.26 -20.43 -12.27
CA LEU A 354 -1.19 -21.47 -12.73
C LEU A 354 -2.64 -20.96 -12.83
N SER A 355 -3.06 -20.07 -11.94
CA SER A 355 -4.33 -19.33 -12.02
C SER A 355 -4.40 -18.47 -13.27
N SER A 356 -3.34 -17.69 -13.54
CA SER A 356 -3.24 -16.88 -14.76
C SER A 356 -3.20 -17.76 -16.02
N PHE A 357 -2.51 -18.89 -15.96
CA PHE A 357 -2.46 -19.88 -17.06
C PHE A 357 -3.85 -20.44 -17.36
N ALA A 358 -4.59 -20.85 -16.32
CA ALA A 358 -5.95 -21.39 -16.44
C ALA A 358 -6.94 -20.40 -17.08
N SER A 359 -6.70 -19.09 -16.91
CA SER A 359 -7.54 -18.03 -17.50
C SER A 359 -7.28 -17.75 -18.99
N CYS A 360 -6.19 -18.27 -19.57
CA CYS A 360 -5.77 -17.95 -20.93
C CYS A 360 -5.55 -19.17 -21.83
N PHE A 361 -5.29 -20.35 -21.27
CA PHE A 361 -4.99 -21.54 -22.07
C PHE A 361 -6.26 -22.06 -22.77
N PRO A 362 -6.26 -22.22 -24.11
CA PRO A 362 -7.47 -22.53 -24.87
C PRO A 362 -7.87 -24.03 -24.86
N VAL A 363 -7.29 -24.84 -23.98
CA VAL A 363 -7.56 -26.28 -23.89
C VAL A 363 -7.93 -26.70 -22.46
N ALA A 364 -8.94 -27.56 -22.35
CA ALA A 364 -9.52 -28.00 -21.08
C ALA A 364 -8.63 -29.08 -20.45
N PHE A 365 -7.57 -28.66 -19.75
CA PHE A 365 -6.54 -29.58 -19.25
C PHE A 365 -6.95 -30.39 -18.01
N PHE A 366 -8.00 -29.99 -17.28
CA PHE A 366 -8.60 -30.82 -16.21
C PHE A 366 -9.69 -31.78 -16.72
N GLU A 367 -10.07 -31.65 -18.00
CA GLU A 367 -11.14 -32.40 -18.64
C GLU A 367 -10.65 -32.97 -20.00
N PRO A 368 -9.62 -33.84 -19.99
CA PRO A 368 -8.97 -34.32 -21.21
C PRO A 368 -9.94 -35.02 -22.19
N GLU A 369 -11.02 -35.60 -21.67
CA GLU A 369 -12.06 -36.29 -22.43
C GLU A 369 -12.79 -35.37 -23.43
N PHE A 370 -12.94 -34.08 -23.11
CA PHE A 370 -13.67 -33.12 -23.95
C PHE A 370 -12.78 -32.42 -24.97
N ASN A 371 -11.46 -32.61 -24.92
CA ASN A 371 -10.52 -31.98 -25.85
C ASN A 371 -10.66 -32.50 -27.29
N ALA A 372 -11.23 -33.69 -27.49
CA ALA A 372 -11.55 -34.20 -28.83
C ALA A 372 -12.62 -33.34 -29.55
N ASN A 373 -13.47 -32.65 -28.80
CA ASN A 373 -14.53 -31.78 -29.33
C ASN A 373 -14.06 -30.33 -29.54
N ASN A 374 -12.87 -29.96 -29.04
CA ASN A 374 -12.37 -28.59 -29.04
C ASN A 374 -11.57 -28.30 -30.32
N LYS A 375 -12.08 -27.40 -31.17
CA LYS A 375 -11.40 -26.96 -32.41
C LYS A 375 -10.04 -26.27 -32.16
N ASN A 376 -9.83 -25.67 -30.98
CA ASN A 376 -8.59 -24.99 -30.60
C ASN A 376 -7.56 -25.92 -29.95
N ALA A 377 -7.98 -27.10 -29.50
CA ALA A 377 -7.06 -28.20 -29.25
C ALA A 377 -6.64 -28.69 -30.64
N SER A 378 -5.56 -28.10 -31.19
CA SER A 378 -4.94 -28.65 -32.37
C SER A 378 -4.71 -30.14 -32.13
N ASN A 379 -4.79 -31.00 -33.15
CA ASN A 379 -4.43 -32.42 -33.01
C ASN A 379 -2.92 -32.54 -32.71
N VAL A 380 -2.47 -32.14 -31.51
CA VAL A 380 -1.06 -32.13 -31.09
C VAL A 380 -0.52 -33.57 -31.12
N SER A 381 -1.40 -34.54 -30.91
CA SER A 381 -1.18 -35.97 -31.11
C SER A 381 -0.76 -36.38 -32.53
N GLN A 382 -0.99 -35.54 -33.56
CA GLN A 382 -0.55 -35.76 -34.94
C GLN A 382 0.74 -35.01 -35.30
N LEU A 383 1.24 -34.09 -34.46
CA LEU A 383 2.40 -33.25 -34.79
C LEU A 383 3.75 -33.93 -34.52
N SER A 384 3.89 -34.72 -33.44
CA SER A 384 5.16 -35.41 -33.13
C SER A 384 5.01 -36.51 -32.05
N PRO A 385 5.91 -37.52 -32.02
CA PRO A 385 5.95 -38.52 -30.94
C PRO A 385 6.23 -37.88 -29.56
N GLU A 386 7.03 -36.80 -29.52
CA GLU A 386 7.32 -36.05 -28.29
C GLU A 386 6.05 -35.41 -27.69
N ALA A 387 5.11 -34.95 -28.53
CA ALA A 387 3.85 -34.41 -28.06
C ALA A 387 2.94 -35.47 -27.43
N HIS A 388 3.03 -36.72 -27.89
CA HIS A 388 2.28 -37.83 -27.29
C HIS A 388 2.82 -38.18 -25.89
N ASP A 389 4.14 -38.22 -25.73
CA ASP A 389 4.78 -38.45 -24.43
C ASP A 389 4.46 -37.34 -23.42
N VAL A 390 4.45 -36.08 -23.85
CA VAL A 390 4.05 -34.95 -22.98
C VAL A 390 2.59 -35.07 -22.56
N MET A 391 1.68 -35.42 -23.48
CA MET A 391 0.27 -35.54 -23.17
C MET A 391 -0.02 -36.70 -22.21
N THR A 392 0.63 -37.85 -22.41
CA THR A 392 0.48 -39.01 -21.51
C THR A 392 1.07 -38.75 -20.13
N ASN A 393 2.17 -38.01 -20.03
CA ASN A 393 2.73 -37.57 -18.76
C ASN A 393 1.77 -36.62 -18.02
N ILE A 394 1.13 -35.69 -18.72
CA ILE A 394 0.16 -34.75 -18.12
C ILE A 394 -1.05 -35.49 -17.55
N SER A 395 -1.62 -36.45 -18.29
CA SER A 395 -2.74 -37.26 -17.80
C SER A 395 -2.38 -38.10 -16.56
N ARG A 396 -1.10 -38.35 -16.29
CA ARG A 396 -0.63 -39.03 -15.07
C ARG A 396 -0.32 -38.08 -13.92
N THR A 397 0.06 -36.84 -14.20
CA THR A 397 0.52 -35.88 -13.18
C THR A 397 -0.60 -34.96 -12.68
N ILE A 398 -1.51 -34.56 -13.57
CA ILE A 398 -2.61 -33.64 -13.26
C ILE A 398 -3.90 -34.45 -13.04
N PRO A 399 -4.54 -34.35 -11.85
CA PRO A 399 -5.80 -35.03 -11.58
C PRO A 399 -6.98 -34.44 -12.37
N ASN A 400 -8.04 -35.23 -12.52
CA ASN A 400 -9.30 -34.78 -13.13
C ASN A 400 -10.01 -33.74 -12.26
N LEU A 401 -10.85 -32.91 -12.89
CA LEU A 401 -11.61 -31.85 -12.23
C LEU A 401 -12.39 -32.33 -11.00
N THR A 402 -13.06 -33.48 -11.08
CA THR A 402 -13.85 -34.05 -9.98
C THR A 402 -12.98 -34.40 -8.77
N ASN A 403 -11.79 -34.94 -9.01
CA ASN A 403 -10.87 -35.33 -7.94
C ASN A 403 -10.30 -34.09 -7.26
N LEU A 404 -9.98 -33.03 -8.01
CA LEU A 404 -9.49 -31.77 -7.42
C LEU A 404 -10.54 -31.07 -6.56
N ILE A 405 -11.81 -31.10 -6.96
CA ILE A 405 -12.90 -30.57 -6.15
C ILE A 405 -13.05 -31.41 -4.87
N ALA A 406 -13.02 -32.74 -4.98
CA ALA A 406 -13.08 -33.64 -3.84
C ALA A 406 -11.88 -33.45 -2.87
N ASP A 407 -10.67 -33.25 -3.39
CA ASP A 407 -9.47 -33.00 -2.58
C ASP A 407 -9.61 -31.71 -1.75
N ILE A 408 -10.21 -30.66 -2.32
CA ILE A 408 -10.48 -29.39 -1.59
C ILE A 408 -11.59 -29.57 -0.57
N GLU A 409 -12.64 -30.32 -0.90
CA GLU A 409 -13.74 -30.64 0.02
C GLU A 409 -13.24 -31.45 1.21
N GLU A 410 -12.46 -32.52 0.97
CA GLU A 410 -11.83 -33.33 2.02
C GLU A 410 -10.89 -32.49 2.88
N HIS A 411 -10.10 -31.61 2.27
CA HIS A 411 -9.22 -30.71 3.03
C HIS A 411 -10.02 -29.72 3.89
N ALA A 412 -11.16 -29.22 3.40
CA ALA A 412 -12.06 -28.35 4.16
C ALA A 412 -12.75 -29.08 5.33
N GLU A 413 -13.01 -30.38 5.21
CA GLU A 413 -13.70 -31.19 6.22
C GLU A 413 -12.73 -31.78 7.27
N SER A 414 -11.55 -32.20 6.84
CA SER A 414 -10.58 -32.93 7.66
C SER A 414 -9.91 -32.08 8.76
N ARG A 415 -10.14 -30.75 8.80
CA ARG A 415 -9.50 -29.78 9.72
C ARG A 415 -7.98 -29.95 9.83
N VAL A 416 -7.36 -30.50 8.78
CA VAL A 416 -5.92 -30.72 8.75
C VAL A 416 -5.23 -29.37 8.77
N LYS A 417 -4.16 -29.25 9.57
CA LYS A 417 -3.36 -28.02 9.63
C LYS A 417 -2.84 -27.67 8.23
N TYR A 418 -2.88 -26.39 7.90
CA TYR A 418 -2.36 -25.83 6.65
C TYR A 418 -0.93 -26.29 6.33
N GLU A 419 -0.08 -26.41 7.35
CA GLU A 419 1.32 -26.82 7.25
C GLU A 419 1.52 -28.18 6.54
N ASN A 420 0.55 -29.09 6.67
CA ASN A 420 0.65 -30.43 6.10
C ASN A 420 0.38 -30.45 4.59
N ALA A 421 -0.40 -29.48 4.07
CA ALA A 421 -0.81 -29.44 2.67
C ALA A 421 -1.00 -28.00 2.13
N PRO A 422 0.05 -27.15 2.18
CA PRO A 422 -0.06 -25.74 1.76
C PRO A 422 -0.40 -25.59 0.27
N TYR A 423 -0.01 -26.57 -0.56
CA TYR A 423 -0.27 -26.59 -2.00
C TYR A 423 -1.76 -26.65 -2.35
N VAL A 424 -2.63 -27.17 -1.48
CA VAL A 424 -4.08 -27.23 -1.74
C VAL A 424 -4.66 -25.82 -1.79
N VAL A 425 -4.29 -24.98 -0.82
CA VAL A 425 -4.81 -23.61 -0.69
C VAL A 425 -4.04 -22.62 -1.57
N GLU A 426 -2.73 -22.75 -1.71
CA GLU A 426 -1.89 -21.78 -2.43
C GLU A 426 -1.73 -22.09 -3.92
N VAL A 427 -1.95 -23.33 -4.37
CA VAL A 427 -1.71 -23.74 -5.78
C VAL A 427 -2.97 -24.27 -6.45
N ILE A 428 -3.61 -25.28 -5.87
CA ILE A 428 -4.77 -25.94 -6.48
C ILE A 428 -5.97 -24.99 -6.49
N LEU A 429 -6.30 -24.38 -5.35
CA LEU A 429 -7.47 -23.51 -5.21
C LEU A 429 -7.44 -22.29 -6.15
N PRO A 430 -6.35 -21.50 -6.27
CA PRO A 430 -6.31 -20.36 -7.19
C PRO A 430 -6.44 -20.79 -8.65
N CYS A 431 -5.80 -21.91 -9.02
CA CYS A 431 -5.89 -22.48 -10.36
C CYS A 431 -7.32 -22.92 -10.69
N LEU A 432 -7.97 -23.62 -9.76
CA LEU A 432 -9.33 -24.13 -9.92
C LEU A 432 -10.35 -22.99 -10.02
N CYS A 433 -10.25 -21.95 -9.18
CA CYS A 433 -11.14 -20.78 -9.25
C CYS A 433 -11.09 -20.10 -10.62
N SER A 434 -9.89 -19.88 -11.17
CA SER A 434 -9.73 -19.28 -12.49
C SER A 434 -10.17 -20.21 -13.62
N TYR A 435 -9.87 -21.51 -13.52
CA TYR A 435 -10.30 -22.52 -14.50
C TYR A 435 -11.83 -22.57 -14.60
N LEU A 436 -12.52 -22.71 -13.46
CA LEU A 436 -13.97 -22.76 -13.41
C LEU A 436 -14.58 -21.49 -14.00
N SER A 437 -14.08 -20.31 -13.60
CA SER A 437 -14.56 -19.02 -14.11
C SER A 437 -14.43 -18.88 -15.62
N TYR A 438 -13.28 -19.29 -16.18
CA TYR A 438 -13.02 -19.25 -17.61
C TYR A 438 -13.89 -20.24 -18.40
N TRP A 439 -13.86 -21.53 -18.03
CA TRP A 439 -14.54 -22.60 -18.76
C TRP A 439 -16.06 -22.58 -18.62
N TRP A 440 -16.60 -22.08 -17.50
CA TRP A 440 -18.04 -21.85 -17.39
C TRP A 440 -18.57 -20.89 -18.46
N SER A 441 -17.76 -19.92 -18.90
CA SER A 441 -18.16 -19.02 -19.98
C SER A 441 -18.35 -19.74 -21.34
N MET A 442 -17.76 -20.92 -21.49
CA MET A 442 -17.86 -21.82 -22.64
C MET A 442 -18.71 -23.06 -22.34
N GLY A 443 -19.31 -23.14 -21.14
CA GLY A 443 -20.05 -24.28 -20.66
C GLY A 443 -21.52 -24.36 -21.12
N PRO A 444 -22.19 -25.48 -20.84
CA PRO A 444 -23.53 -25.79 -21.36
C PRO A 444 -24.62 -24.83 -20.85
N GLU A 445 -24.46 -24.24 -19.67
CA GLU A 445 -25.43 -23.29 -19.10
C GLU A 445 -25.48 -21.96 -19.88
N LYS A 446 -24.36 -21.53 -20.46
CA LYS A 446 -24.23 -20.25 -21.18
C LYS A 446 -24.37 -20.44 -22.70
N VAL A 447 -23.81 -21.54 -23.24
CA VAL A 447 -23.88 -21.88 -24.66
C VAL A 447 -25.07 -22.80 -24.90
N LYS A 448 -26.25 -22.24 -25.20
CA LYS A 448 -27.48 -23.00 -25.54
C LYS A 448 -27.45 -23.65 -26.93
N GLN A 449 -26.30 -24.07 -27.44
CA GLN A 449 -26.22 -24.71 -28.77
C GLN A 449 -26.37 -26.23 -28.62
N ILE A 450 -27.59 -26.71 -28.90
CA ILE A 450 -28.00 -28.12 -28.79
C ILE A 450 -27.34 -29.01 -29.88
N THR A 451 -26.63 -28.42 -30.84
CA THR A 451 -26.17 -29.10 -32.06
C THR A 451 -24.68 -29.50 -32.11
N GLU A 452 -23.82 -28.95 -31.24
CA GLU A 452 -22.40 -29.34 -31.15
C GLU A 452 -22.15 -30.09 -29.83
N PRO A 453 -21.27 -31.11 -29.80
CA PRO A 453 -20.94 -31.81 -28.56
C PRO A 453 -20.30 -30.84 -27.55
N PRO A 454 -20.58 -30.97 -26.25
CA PRO A 454 -20.07 -30.05 -25.24
C PRO A 454 -18.53 -30.07 -25.24
N ILE A 455 -17.93 -28.89 -25.07
CA ILE A 455 -16.47 -28.68 -25.01
C ILE A 455 -15.97 -28.73 -23.55
N THR A 456 -16.88 -28.65 -22.57
CA THR A 456 -16.59 -28.74 -21.13
C THR A 456 -17.86 -29.14 -20.36
N ASN A 457 -17.71 -29.76 -19.19
CA ASN A 457 -18.78 -30.10 -18.26
C ASN A 457 -18.84 -29.15 -17.04
N VAL A 458 -18.16 -28.00 -17.10
CA VAL A 458 -18.17 -27.01 -16.01
C VAL A 458 -19.55 -26.37 -15.87
N THR A 459 -20.14 -26.48 -14.68
CA THR A 459 -21.45 -25.93 -14.30
C THR A 459 -21.34 -24.98 -13.11
N SER A 460 -22.40 -24.21 -12.86
CA SER A 460 -22.53 -23.35 -11.67
C SER A 460 -22.47 -24.15 -10.36
N ASN A 461 -22.88 -25.43 -10.37
CA ASN A 461 -22.81 -26.31 -9.20
C ASN A 461 -21.36 -26.55 -8.75
N HIS A 462 -20.42 -26.75 -9.68
CA HIS A 462 -19.00 -26.90 -9.34
C HIS A 462 -18.45 -25.63 -8.67
N MET A 463 -18.83 -24.44 -9.15
CA MET A 463 -18.46 -23.17 -8.52
C MET A 463 -19.03 -23.03 -7.11
N ASN A 464 -20.29 -23.41 -6.92
CA ASN A 464 -20.95 -23.37 -5.62
C ASN A 464 -20.29 -24.31 -4.61
N SER A 465 -19.88 -25.52 -5.03
CA SER A 465 -19.18 -26.48 -4.15
C SER A 465 -17.81 -25.96 -3.70
N VAL A 466 -17.03 -25.42 -4.64
CA VAL A 466 -15.72 -24.83 -4.33
C VAL A 466 -15.87 -23.59 -3.44
N LEU A 467 -16.83 -22.71 -3.72
CA LEU A 467 -17.11 -21.54 -2.87
C LEU A 467 -17.51 -21.95 -1.45
N GLY A 468 -18.36 -22.97 -1.30
CA GLY A 468 -18.72 -23.53 -0.01
C GLY A 468 -17.51 -24.08 0.75
N SER A 469 -16.64 -24.83 0.07
CA SER A 469 -15.41 -25.37 0.64
C SER A 469 -14.44 -24.27 1.07
N VAL A 470 -14.31 -23.19 0.29
CA VAL A 470 -13.52 -22.01 0.67
C VAL A 470 -14.05 -21.34 1.92
N LEU A 471 -15.36 -21.15 2.01
CA LEU A 471 -15.98 -20.55 3.20
C LEU A 471 -15.84 -21.45 4.43
N LYS A 472 -15.94 -22.77 4.27
CA LYS A 472 -15.59 -23.74 5.33
C LYS A 472 -14.12 -23.62 5.77
N LEU A 473 -13.18 -23.51 4.84
CA LEU A 473 -11.75 -23.31 5.14
C LEU A 473 -11.51 -21.99 5.90
N ILE A 474 -12.12 -20.90 5.46
CA ILE A 474 -12.06 -19.61 6.18
C ILE A 474 -12.64 -19.81 7.59
N ASN A 475 -13.82 -20.41 7.71
CA ASN A 475 -14.49 -20.63 8.99
C ASN A 475 -13.63 -21.42 9.99
N ASN A 476 -12.93 -22.46 9.52
CA ASN A 476 -12.10 -23.32 10.35
C ASN A 476 -10.84 -22.61 10.87
N ASN A 477 -10.32 -21.64 10.11
CA ASN A 477 -9.05 -20.95 10.38
C ASN A 477 -9.20 -19.53 10.92
N ILE A 478 -10.44 -19.08 11.21
CA ILE A 478 -10.66 -17.86 12.02
C ILE A 478 -9.94 -18.03 13.35
N ASP A 479 -9.18 -17.01 13.75
CA ASP A 479 -8.33 -16.98 14.94
C ASP A 479 -7.01 -17.78 14.87
N ALA A 480 -6.68 -18.37 13.71
CA ALA A 480 -5.41 -19.05 13.54
C ALA A 480 -4.26 -18.05 13.34
N ILE A 481 -3.18 -18.12 14.12
CA ILE A 481 -2.02 -17.22 13.97
C ILE A 481 -1.28 -17.48 12.64
N GLU A 482 -1.14 -18.76 12.25
CA GLU A 482 -0.34 -19.21 11.11
C GLU A 482 -1.17 -19.40 9.83
N ALA A 483 -1.75 -18.32 9.31
CA ALA A 483 -2.56 -18.36 8.08
C ALA A 483 -2.29 -17.17 7.13
N PRO A 484 -1.09 -17.06 6.53
CA PRO A 484 -0.78 -15.97 5.60
C PRO A 484 -1.63 -16.01 4.31
N TRP A 485 -2.13 -17.19 3.93
CA TRP A 485 -2.98 -17.40 2.77
C TRP A 485 -4.34 -16.69 2.85
N MET A 486 -4.86 -16.44 4.07
CA MET A 486 -6.16 -15.77 4.28
C MET A 486 -6.18 -14.34 3.71
N LYS A 487 -5.01 -13.70 3.59
CA LYS A 487 -4.87 -12.38 2.97
C LYS A 487 -5.13 -12.40 1.46
N ARG A 488 -4.95 -13.55 0.80
CA ARG A 488 -5.04 -13.70 -0.66
C ARG A 488 -6.30 -14.44 -1.12
N ILE A 489 -6.85 -15.34 -0.30
CA ILE A 489 -7.95 -16.23 -0.71
C ILE A 489 -9.17 -15.49 -1.29
N ALA A 490 -9.45 -14.29 -0.78
CA ALA A 490 -10.52 -13.45 -1.28
C ALA A 490 -10.32 -13.07 -2.76
N ALA A 491 -9.09 -12.72 -3.16
CA ALA A 491 -8.78 -12.32 -4.53
C ALA A 491 -9.01 -13.44 -5.53
N TYR A 492 -8.67 -14.68 -5.18
CA TYR A 492 -8.87 -15.86 -6.03
C TYR A 492 -10.34 -16.22 -6.18
N THR A 493 -11.04 -16.28 -5.05
CA THR A 493 -12.43 -16.78 -4.96
C THR A 493 -13.44 -15.80 -5.56
N GLN A 494 -13.11 -14.51 -5.65
CA GLN A 494 -13.97 -13.50 -6.28
C GLN A 494 -14.35 -13.80 -7.74
N THR A 495 -13.58 -14.63 -8.45
CA THR A 495 -13.83 -14.99 -9.85
C THR A 495 -15.00 -15.96 -10.04
N ILE A 496 -15.34 -16.75 -9.02
CA ILE A 496 -16.42 -17.76 -9.08
C ILE A 496 -17.74 -17.27 -8.46
N ILE A 497 -17.71 -16.23 -7.61
CA ILE A 497 -18.90 -15.72 -6.89
C ILE A 497 -20.01 -15.24 -7.83
N PHE A 498 -19.69 -14.79 -9.05
CA PHE A 498 -20.69 -14.23 -9.97
C PHE A 498 -21.84 -15.18 -10.29
N ASN A 499 -21.58 -16.50 -10.28
CA ASN A 499 -22.57 -17.53 -10.61
C ASN A 499 -23.06 -18.29 -9.37
N SER A 500 -22.94 -17.67 -8.19
CA SER A 500 -23.33 -18.30 -6.94
C SER A 500 -24.85 -18.40 -6.76
N SER A 501 -25.29 -19.43 -6.07
CA SER A 501 -26.71 -19.65 -5.72
C SER A 501 -27.07 -19.01 -4.37
N THR A 502 -28.34 -18.67 -4.19
CA THR A 502 -28.86 -18.08 -2.93
C THR A 502 -28.78 -19.03 -1.74
N ASN A 503 -28.67 -20.34 -1.96
CA ASN A 503 -28.71 -21.37 -0.92
C ASN A 503 -27.41 -21.48 -0.11
N LEU A 504 -26.39 -20.67 -0.42
CA LEU A 504 -25.10 -20.70 0.28
C LEU A 504 -25.11 -19.91 1.60
N VAL A 505 -26.15 -19.11 1.87
CA VAL A 505 -26.17 -18.23 3.06
C VAL A 505 -26.14 -19.02 4.36
N GLU A 506 -27.10 -19.93 4.51
CA GLU A 506 -27.27 -20.74 5.73
C GLU A 506 -26.05 -21.64 6.01
N PRO A 507 -25.60 -22.51 5.09
CA PRO A 507 -24.53 -23.46 5.39
C PRO A 507 -23.12 -22.84 5.46
N TYR A 508 -22.87 -21.70 4.80
CA TYR A 508 -21.49 -21.21 4.61
C TYR A 508 -21.26 -19.76 5.07
N PHE A 509 -22.04 -18.79 4.57
CA PHE A 509 -21.79 -17.38 4.92
C PHE A 509 -22.16 -17.05 6.37
N LEU A 510 -23.26 -17.62 6.89
CA LEU A 510 -23.74 -17.33 8.23
C LEU A 510 -22.77 -17.81 9.32
N PRO A 511 -22.28 -19.07 9.31
CA PRO A 511 -21.31 -19.54 10.32
C PRO A 511 -20.04 -18.69 10.40
N VAL A 512 -19.50 -18.27 9.24
CA VAL A 512 -18.30 -17.40 9.17
C VAL A 512 -18.60 -16.05 9.85
N SER A 513 -19.74 -15.44 9.54
CA SER A 513 -20.13 -14.15 10.14
C SER A 513 -20.33 -14.24 11.66
N GLN A 514 -20.92 -15.33 12.15
CA GLN A 514 -21.12 -15.56 13.58
C GLN A 514 -19.79 -15.72 14.32
N ARG A 515 -18.83 -16.47 13.75
CA ARG A 515 -17.50 -16.62 14.35
C ARG A 515 -16.71 -15.32 14.39
N ILE A 516 -16.73 -14.52 13.31
CA ILE A 516 -16.08 -13.20 13.29
C ILE A 516 -16.70 -12.29 14.35
N LYS A 517 -18.03 -12.31 14.48
CA LYS A 517 -18.74 -11.54 15.51
C LYS A 517 -18.27 -11.94 16.92
N LEU A 518 -18.31 -13.23 17.26
CA LEU A 518 -17.90 -13.71 18.59
C LEU A 518 -16.46 -13.31 18.92
N LYS A 519 -15.52 -13.49 17.99
CA LYS A 519 -14.13 -13.06 18.20
C LYS A 519 -13.99 -11.55 18.39
N CYS A 520 -14.77 -10.76 17.65
CA CYS A 520 -14.82 -9.31 17.80
C CYS A 520 -15.34 -8.90 19.19
N GLU A 521 -16.34 -9.59 19.72
CA GLU A 521 -16.87 -9.39 21.09
C GLU A 521 -15.81 -9.75 22.14
N ASP A 522 -15.10 -10.87 21.98
CA ASP A 522 -14.03 -11.30 22.88
C ASP A 522 -12.87 -10.30 22.92
N SER A 523 -12.36 -9.87 21.76
CA SER A 523 -11.29 -8.86 21.68
C SER A 523 -11.71 -7.52 22.27
N TYR A 524 -12.98 -7.13 22.10
CA TYR A 524 -13.51 -5.91 22.70
C TYR A 524 -13.67 -6.03 24.23
N ALA A 525 -14.06 -7.19 24.74
CA ALA A 525 -14.11 -7.45 26.18
C ALA A 525 -12.71 -7.37 26.81
N GLN A 526 -11.68 -7.89 26.13
CA GLN A 526 -10.28 -7.72 26.54
C GLN A 526 -9.87 -6.24 26.55
N GLU A 527 -10.23 -5.46 25.52
CA GLU A 527 -9.97 -4.01 25.49
C GLU A 527 -10.63 -3.28 26.66
N GLN A 528 -11.87 -3.62 27.01
CA GLN A 528 -12.57 -3.04 28.15
C GLN A 528 -11.90 -3.43 29.48
N SER A 529 -11.45 -4.67 29.62
CA SER A 529 -10.70 -5.12 30.80
C SER A 529 -9.39 -4.32 30.96
N LEU A 530 -8.67 -4.06 29.86
CA LEU A 530 -7.43 -3.29 29.86
C LEU A 530 -7.67 -1.82 30.23
N LYS A 531 -8.79 -1.23 29.80
CA LYS A 531 -9.19 0.13 30.21
C LYS A 531 -9.49 0.21 31.71
N ASN A 532 -10.15 -0.80 32.25
CA ASN A 532 -10.52 -0.86 33.67
C ASN A 532 -9.32 -1.23 34.57
N ALA A 533 -8.30 -1.88 34.01
CA ALA A 533 -7.10 -2.30 34.72
C ALA A 533 -6.06 -1.18 34.92
N THR A 534 -6.51 -0.01 35.37
CA THR A 534 -5.68 1.18 35.66
C THR A 534 -4.67 0.97 36.80
N ARG A 535 -4.72 -0.18 37.49
CA ARG A 535 -3.87 -0.56 38.64
C ARG A 535 -2.79 -1.60 38.33
N LEU A 536 -2.68 -2.10 37.10
CA LEU A 536 -1.62 -3.06 36.73
C LEU A 536 -0.23 -2.39 36.69
N GLU A 537 0.82 -3.18 36.97
CA GLU A 537 2.20 -2.73 36.75
C GLU A 537 2.41 -2.35 35.28
N SER A 538 3.24 -1.33 35.02
CA SER A 538 3.41 -0.78 33.68
C SER A 538 3.88 -1.82 32.65
N SER A 539 4.68 -2.80 33.07
CA SER A 539 5.17 -3.88 32.21
C SER A 539 4.04 -4.85 31.79
N GLU A 540 3.21 -5.29 32.73
CA GLU A 540 2.10 -6.23 32.44
C GLU A 540 1.04 -5.60 31.54
N ARG A 541 0.82 -4.28 31.69
CA ARG A 541 -0.08 -3.53 30.84
C ARG A 541 0.43 -3.42 29.40
N GLU A 542 1.73 -3.24 29.20
CA GLU A 542 2.35 -3.19 27.87
C GLU A 542 2.25 -4.55 27.15
N ASP A 543 2.46 -5.65 27.88
CA ASP A 543 2.34 -7.01 27.32
C ASP A 543 0.88 -7.34 26.93
N LEU A 544 -0.09 -6.94 27.76
CA LEU A 544 -1.51 -7.07 27.44
C LEU A 544 -1.92 -6.20 26.25
N GLU A 545 -1.40 -4.98 26.14
CA GLU A 545 -1.64 -4.11 24.98
C GLU A 545 -1.07 -4.73 23.69
N LEU A 546 0.13 -5.30 23.75
CA LEU A 546 0.74 -5.99 22.61
C LEU A 546 -0.07 -7.22 22.17
N ASN A 547 -0.58 -8.00 23.13
CA ASN A 547 -1.44 -9.14 22.82
C ASN A 547 -2.76 -8.68 22.20
N LEU A 548 -3.39 -7.63 22.74
CA LEU A 548 -4.60 -7.04 22.16
C LEU A 548 -4.37 -6.55 20.72
N MET A 549 -3.22 -5.94 20.44
CA MET A 549 -2.85 -5.53 19.07
C MET A 549 -2.75 -6.73 18.12
N LYS A 550 -2.13 -7.83 18.54
CA LYS A 550 -2.04 -9.08 17.74
C LYS A 550 -3.42 -9.68 17.49
N ASP A 551 -4.28 -9.71 18.50
CA ASP A 551 -5.66 -10.21 18.38
C ASP A 551 -6.46 -9.38 17.36
N TYR A 552 -6.33 -8.06 17.39
CA TYR A 552 -6.95 -7.18 16.39
C TYR A 552 -6.32 -7.34 15.00
N GLU A 553 -5.01 -7.59 14.87
CA GLU A 553 -4.38 -7.88 13.58
C GLU A 553 -4.98 -9.13 12.92
N ILE A 554 -5.16 -10.21 13.70
CA ILE A 554 -5.78 -11.46 13.24
C ILE A 554 -7.24 -11.23 12.87
N LEU A 555 -8.01 -10.52 13.71
CA LEU A 555 -9.41 -10.20 13.44
C LEU A 555 -9.58 -9.40 12.14
N VAL A 556 -8.73 -8.39 11.92
CA VAL A 556 -8.74 -7.59 10.68
C VAL A 556 -8.41 -8.48 9.48
N ARG A 557 -7.40 -9.34 9.57
CA ARG A 557 -7.09 -10.29 8.50
C ARG A 557 -8.29 -11.16 8.13
N ASP A 558 -8.98 -11.70 9.13
CA ASP A 558 -10.13 -12.59 8.94
C ASP A 558 -11.32 -11.86 8.30
N ILE A 559 -11.56 -10.59 8.70
CA ILE A 559 -12.54 -9.70 8.06
C ILE A 559 -12.15 -9.40 6.61
N TYR A 560 -10.87 -9.22 6.30
CA TYR A 560 -10.42 -8.97 4.92
C TYR A 560 -10.39 -10.24 4.05
N ALA A 561 -10.40 -11.43 4.65
CA ALA A 561 -10.60 -12.70 3.95
C ALA A 561 -12.08 -12.90 3.56
N PHE A 562 -13.01 -12.58 4.47
CA PHE A 562 -14.44 -12.80 4.28
C PHE A 562 -15.19 -11.63 3.62
N GLY A 563 -14.96 -10.41 4.08
CA GLY A 563 -15.69 -9.20 3.69
C GLY A 563 -15.79 -8.95 2.19
N PRO A 564 -14.71 -9.12 1.39
CA PRO A 564 -14.80 -8.92 -0.06
C PRO A 564 -15.70 -9.96 -0.76
N LEU A 565 -15.74 -11.20 -0.25
CA LEU A 565 -16.60 -12.26 -0.76
C LEU A 565 -18.06 -11.95 -0.42
N LEU A 566 -18.31 -11.52 0.83
CA LEU A 566 -19.63 -11.09 1.30
C LEU A 566 -20.17 -9.93 0.46
N ILE A 567 -19.38 -8.88 0.22
CA ILE A 567 -19.83 -7.70 -0.54
C ILE A 567 -20.28 -8.10 -1.96
N LYS A 568 -19.50 -8.90 -2.67
CA LYS A 568 -19.86 -9.33 -4.03
C LYS A 568 -21.08 -10.23 -4.04
N TYR A 569 -21.18 -11.15 -3.09
CA TYR A 569 -22.33 -12.05 -2.96
C TYR A 569 -23.63 -11.27 -2.68
N VAL A 570 -23.59 -10.31 -1.76
CA VAL A 570 -24.72 -9.42 -1.45
C VAL A 570 -25.13 -8.62 -2.69
N ASP A 571 -24.19 -8.06 -3.44
CA ASP A 571 -24.49 -7.27 -4.64
C ASP A 571 -25.27 -8.07 -5.71
N ILE A 572 -25.02 -9.37 -5.83
CA ILE A 572 -25.71 -10.26 -6.77
C ILE A 572 -27.14 -10.55 -6.30
N HIS A 573 -27.30 -10.92 -5.03
CA HIS A 573 -28.58 -11.43 -4.50
C HIS A 573 -29.48 -10.37 -3.86
N ARG A 574 -29.01 -9.13 -3.69
CA ARG A 574 -29.76 -8.05 -3.05
C ARG A 574 -31.14 -7.81 -3.65
N SER A 575 -31.26 -7.81 -4.98
CA SER A 575 -32.55 -7.61 -5.64
C SER A 575 -33.55 -8.75 -5.36
N TYR A 576 -33.05 -9.94 -5.09
CA TYR A 576 -33.85 -11.10 -4.71
C TYR A 576 -34.30 -11.00 -3.25
N TRP A 577 -33.38 -10.71 -2.32
CA TRP A 577 -33.70 -10.57 -0.89
C TRP A 577 -34.61 -9.38 -0.56
N LEU A 578 -34.57 -8.31 -1.36
CA LEU A 578 -35.50 -7.20 -1.21
C LEU A 578 -36.94 -7.55 -1.65
N LYS A 579 -37.11 -8.57 -2.50
CA LYS A 579 -38.43 -9.04 -2.95
C LYS A 579 -38.93 -10.21 -2.09
N ASN A 580 -38.04 -11.09 -1.68
CA ASN A 580 -38.30 -12.26 -0.87
C ASN A 580 -37.50 -12.15 0.43
N SER A 581 -38.17 -11.91 1.55
CA SER A 581 -37.52 -11.84 2.86
C SER A 581 -36.88 -13.18 3.22
N ASP A 582 -35.56 -13.18 3.41
CA ASP A 582 -34.79 -14.35 3.82
C ASP A 582 -34.22 -14.11 5.23
N LYS A 583 -34.65 -14.95 6.19
CA LYS A 583 -34.27 -14.84 7.61
C LYS A 583 -32.75 -14.94 7.81
N TYR A 584 -32.06 -15.76 7.01
CA TYR A 584 -30.61 -15.93 7.14
C TYR A 584 -29.85 -14.69 6.65
N ALA A 585 -30.38 -13.98 5.66
CA ALA A 585 -29.82 -12.72 5.18
C ALA A 585 -29.99 -11.58 6.20
N GLU A 586 -31.09 -11.60 6.96
CA GLU A 586 -31.33 -10.67 8.08
C GLU A 586 -30.36 -10.92 9.25
N GLU A 587 -30.11 -12.18 9.60
CA GLU A 587 -29.15 -12.56 10.63
C GLU A 587 -27.71 -12.18 10.23
N LEU A 588 -27.37 -12.37 8.95
CA LEU A 588 -26.09 -11.93 8.38
C LEU A 588 -25.89 -10.42 8.51
N TYR A 589 -26.94 -9.62 8.30
CA TYR A 589 -26.91 -8.18 8.56
C TYR A 589 -26.65 -7.88 10.04
N THR A 590 -27.37 -8.54 10.95
CA THR A 590 -27.22 -8.34 12.40
C THR A 590 -25.79 -8.60 12.87
N ASN A 591 -25.18 -9.71 12.44
CA ASN A 591 -23.79 -10.04 12.80
C ASN A 591 -22.80 -8.97 12.34
N MET A 592 -22.90 -8.53 11.08
CA MET A 592 -22.01 -7.50 10.53
C MET A 592 -22.27 -6.11 11.14
N ALA A 593 -23.51 -5.80 11.51
CA ALA A 593 -23.87 -4.56 12.17
C ALA A 593 -23.28 -4.47 13.59
N GLU A 594 -23.23 -5.58 14.33
CA GLU A 594 -22.60 -5.64 15.65
C GLU A 594 -21.06 -5.50 15.55
N VAL A 595 -20.42 -6.17 14.59
CA VAL A 595 -18.99 -5.95 14.29
C VAL A 595 -18.70 -4.49 13.95
N PHE A 596 -19.54 -3.86 13.14
CA PHE A 596 -19.41 -2.44 12.81
C PHE A 596 -19.62 -1.52 14.03
N SER A 597 -20.54 -1.87 14.93
CA SER A 597 -20.78 -1.14 16.17
C SER A 597 -19.53 -1.16 17.06
N ILE A 598 -18.91 -2.33 17.25
CA ILE A 598 -17.65 -2.48 17.98
C ILE A 598 -16.53 -1.71 17.30
N TRP A 599 -16.41 -1.81 15.97
CA TRP A 599 -15.45 -1.02 15.20
C TRP A 599 -15.64 0.49 15.40
N CYS A 600 -16.86 0.99 15.51
CA CYS A 600 -17.11 2.40 15.79
C CYS A 600 -16.61 2.85 17.17
N LYS A 601 -16.67 1.97 18.17
CA LYS A 601 -16.29 2.22 19.57
C LYS A 601 -14.80 2.01 19.86
N SER A 602 -14.20 0.97 19.30
CA SER A 602 -12.79 0.62 19.54
C SER A 602 -11.82 1.54 18.77
N LYS A 603 -10.82 2.07 19.47
CA LYS A 603 -9.71 2.83 18.85
C LYS A 603 -8.63 1.90 18.29
N TYR A 604 -8.35 0.79 18.98
CA TYR A 604 -7.36 -0.20 18.57
C TYR A 604 -7.78 -0.88 17.27
N PHE A 605 -9.06 -1.27 17.15
CA PHE A 605 -9.58 -1.91 15.94
C PHE A 605 -9.45 -1.00 14.71
N LYS A 606 -9.80 0.29 14.81
CA LYS A 606 -9.63 1.25 13.70
C LYS A 606 -8.17 1.45 13.32
N ARG A 607 -7.26 1.46 14.31
CA ARG A 607 -5.82 1.62 14.09
C ARG A 607 -5.26 0.41 13.37
N GLU A 608 -5.57 -0.80 13.82
CA GLU A 608 -5.07 -2.02 13.17
C GLU A 608 -5.67 -2.25 11.78
N GLU A 609 -6.92 -1.85 11.53
CA GLU A 609 -7.45 -1.85 10.16
C GLU A 609 -6.62 -0.93 9.23
N LEU A 610 -6.29 0.28 9.70
CA LEU A 610 -5.48 1.21 8.93
C LEU A 610 -4.05 0.67 8.70
N ASN A 611 -3.43 0.07 9.72
CA ASN A 611 -2.12 -0.56 9.62
C ASN A 611 -2.16 -1.71 8.59
N PHE A 612 -3.19 -2.54 8.63
CA PHE A 612 -3.34 -3.66 7.71
C PHE A 612 -3.47 -3.21 6.25
N VAL A 613 -4.33 -2.21 5.98
CA VAL A 613 -4.54 -1.66 4.63
C VAL A 613 -3.27 -1.01 4.08
N THR A 614 -2.56 -0.25 4.91
CA THR A 614 -1.31 0.43 4.51
C THR A 614 -0.15 -0.54 4.31
N THR A 615 -0.04 -1.58 5.13
CA THR A 615 1.04 -2.59 5.01
C THR A 615 0.89 -3.45 3.76
N HIS A 616 -0.35 -3.73 3.34
CA HIS A 616 -0.63 -4.61 2.20
C HIS A 616 -1.02 -3.85 0.91
N ASP A 617 -0.90 -2.52 0.89
CA ASP A 617 -1.27 -1.65 -0.25
C ASP A 617 -2.68 -1.96 -0.80
N ILE A 618 -3.65 -2.24 0.07
CA ILE A 618 -5.00 -2.65 -0.35
C ILE A 618 -5.79 -1.43 -0.82
N ASP A 619 -6.14 -1.41 -2.11
CA ASP A 619 -7.06 -0.42 -2.64
C ASP A 619 -8.51 -0.85 -2.37
N ASN A 620 -9.03 -0.47 -1.21
CA ASN A 620 -10.44 -0.70 -0.83
C ASN A 620 -11.41 -0.18 -1.90
N THR A 621 -11.06 0.86 -2.67
CA THR A 621 -11.95 1.35 -3.73
C THR A 621 -12.03 0.37 -4.90
N SER A 622 -10.93 -0.29 -5.27
CA SER A 622 -10.91 -1.32 -6.31
C SER A 622 -11.74 -2.56 -5.96
N MET A 623 -11.82 -2.90 -4.66
CA MET A 623 -12.59 -4.04 -4.15
C MET A 623 -14.10 -3.76 -4.08
N LEU A 624 -14.48 -2.48 -3.96
CA LEU A 624 -15.86 -2.03 -3.75
C LEU A 624 -16.62 -1.66 -5.02
N MET A 625 -15.91 -1.50 -6.14
CA MET A 625 -16.55 -1.25 -7.43
C MET A 625 -17.21 -2.53 -7.95
N PRO A 626 -18.46 -2.48 -8.43
CA PRO A 626 -19.07 -3.62 -9.10
C PRO A 626 -18.18 -4.03 -10.26
N SER A 627 -17.60 -5.23 -10.22
CA SER A 627 -16.80 -5.77 -11.33
C SER A 627 -17.65 -6.10 -12.58
N GLY A 628 -18.93 -5.69 -12.61
CA GLY A 628 -19.92 -6.03 -13.63
C GLY A 628 -19.85 -5.22 -14.92
N THR A 629 -18.67 -4.82 -15.41
CA THR A 629 -18.55 -4.24 -16.77
C THR A 629 -17.22 -4.52 -17.47
N ASN A 630 -16.51 -5.59 -17.10
CA ASN A 630 -15.33 -6.05 -17.87
C ASN A 630 -15.59 -7.33 -18.68
N GLN A 631 -16.85 -7.72 -18.86
CA GLN A 631 -17.24 -8.60 -19.95
C GLN A 631 -18.40 -7.94 -20.70
N THR A 632 -18.18 -7.72 -22.00
CA THR A 632 -19.10 -7.19 -23.03
C THR A 632 -19.17 -5.65 -23.18
N THR A 633 -18.63 -5.21 -24.33
CA THR A 633 -18.96 -4.00 -25.11
C THR A 633 -18.77 -2.62 -24.47
N ASN A 634 -17.64 -2.00 -24.81
CA ASN A 634 -17.51 -0.56 -24.99
C ASN A 634 -18.66 0.01 -25.84
N THR A 635 -19.59 0.75 -25.24
CA THR A 635 -20.27 1.91 -25.87
C THR A 635 -21.00 2.69 -24.78
N ASN A 636 -20.55 3.91 -24.48
CA ASN A 636 -21.37 5.12 -24.24
C ASN A 636 -20.53 6.22 -23.56
N ILE A 637 -19.72 6.92 -24.35
CA ILE A 637 -19.26 8.28 -24.02
C ILE A 637 -19.69 9.19 -25.17
N THR A 638 -20.87 9.77 -25.03
CA THR A 638 -21.26 10.99 -25.74
C THR A 638 -21.85 11.94 -24.73
N LYS A 639 -21.04 12.91 -24.29
CA LYS A 639 -21.49 14.28 -23.96
C LYS A 639 -20.31 15.21 -24.21
N THR A 640 -20.56 16.11 -25.14
CA THR A 640 -19.67 17.05 -25.82
C THR A 640 -19.24 18.21 -24.91
N SER A 641 -18.03 18.71 -25.19
CA SER A 641 -17.53 20.10 -25.06
C SER A 641 -18.20 21.06 -24.08
N ASP A 642 -17.46 21.47 -23.04
CA ASP A 642 -16.97 22.85 -22.91
C ASP A 642 -16.03 23.04 -21.69
N GLU A 643 -15.26 24.13 -21.71
CA GLU A 643 -14.37 24.69 -20.67
C GLU A 643 -12.90 24.24 -20.62
N ILE A 644 -12.13 24.86 -21.51
CA ILE A 644 -10.69 25.12 -21.36
C ILE A 644 -10.51 26.40 -20.53
N SER A 645 -10.41 26.28 -19.20
CA SER A 645 -9.53 27.09 -18.34
C SER A 645 -9.65 26.59 -16.88
N GLY A 646 -8.52 26.34 -16.19
CA GLY A 646 -8.55 25.96 -14.76
C GLY A 646 -7.80 24.69 -14.35
N LYS A 647 -6.92 24.13 -15.20
CA LYS A 647 -6.23 22.85 -14.92
C LYS A 647 -5.02 22.91 -13.96
N GLN A 648 -4.63 24.08 -13.43
CA GLN A 648 -3.48 24.18 -12.52
C GLN A 648 -3.84 24.20 -11.01
N ARG A 649 -5.09 24.56 -10.63
CA ARG A 649 -5.52 24.59 -9.22
C ARG A 649 -6.20 23.31 -8.70
N LYS A 650 -6.60 22.38 -9.58
CA LYS A 650 -7.28 21.12 -9.21
C LYS A 650 -6.34 19.96 -8.84
N LYS A 651 -5.03 20.06 -9.11
CA LYS A 651 -4.06 18.98 -8.79
C LYS A 651 -3.73 18.89 -7.30
N LYS A 652 -3.83 19.99 -6.53
CA LYS A 652 -3.54 20.01 -5.09
C LYS A 652 -4.74 19.54 -4.23
N ARG A 653 -5.98 19.71 -4.69
CA ARG A 653 -7.20 19.22 -3.99
C ARG A 653 -7.55 17.75 -4.28
N ARG A 654 -6.83 17.08 -5.19
CA ARG A 654 -7.08 15.66 -5.53
C ARG A 654 -6.37 14.67 -4.60
N LEU A 655 -5.25 15.05 -3.97
CA LEU A 655 -4.59 14.19 -2.97
C LEU A 655 -5.34 14.16 -1.63
N ASP A 656 -6.09 15.21 -1.28
CA ASP A 656 -6.76 15.31 0.04
C ASP A 656 -8.17 14.67 0.10
N LYS A 657 -8.56 13.87 -0.90
CA LYS A 657 -9.93 13.34 -1.04
C LYS A 657 -10.05 11.84 -1.32
N GLU A 658 -9.00 11.06 -1.11
CA GLU A 658 -9.18 9.62 -0.94
C GLU A 658 -9.70 9.39 0.48
N LYS A 659 -11.02 9.42 0.63
CA LYS A 659 -11.65 8.99 1.87
C LYS A 659 -11.25 7.52 2.07
N PHE A 660 -10.48 7.23 3.11
CA PHE A 660 -10.29 5.86 3.59
C PHE A 660 -11.69 5.27 3.84
N THR A 661 -12.15 4.38 2.94
CA THR A 661 -13.39 3.64 3.13
C THR A 661 -13.03 2.32 3.79
N SER A 662 -13.30 2.21 5.09
CA SER A 662 -13.16 0.96 5.85
C SER A 662 -14.02 -0.15 5.22
N LEU A 663 -13.50 -1.38 5.23
CA LEU A 663 -14.23 -2.54 4.70
C LEU A 663 -15.46 -2.88 5.55
N ASN A 664 -15.39 -2.65 6.86
CA ASN A 664 -16.51 -2.83 7.79
C ASN A 664 -17.67 -1.89 7.45
N VAL A 665 -17.36 -0.63 7.12
CA VAL A 665 -18.34 0.36 6.67
C VAL A 665 -19.00 -0.11 5.37
N ALA A 666 -18.21 -0.64 4.44
CA ALA A 666 -18.72 -1.11 3.17
C ALA A 666 -19.64 -2.34 3.29
N CYS A 667 -19.23 -3.37 4.04
CA CYS A 667 -20.04 -4.56 4.28
C CYS A 667 -21.41 -4.16 4.88
N THR A 668 -21.39 -3.29 5.91
CA THR A 668 -22.60 -2.81 6.58
C THR A 668 -23.49 -2.02 5.63
N LYS A 669 -22.94 -1.10 4.83
CA LYS A 669 -23.72 -0.31 3.85
C LYS A 669 -24.38 -1.18 2.76
N ARG A 670 -23.71 -2.25 2.32
CA ARG A 670 -24.24 -3.16 1.30
C ARG A 670 -25.39 -4.02 1.85
N LEU A 671 -25.29 -4.44 3.10
CA LEU A 671 -26.34 -5.20 3.78
C LEU A 671 -27.48 -4.33 4.35
N LEU A 672 -27.24 -3.03 4.59
CA LEU A 672 -28.19 -2.14 5.25
C LEU A 672 -29.62 -2.19 4.69
N PRO A 673 -29.85 -2.24 3.36
CA PRO A 673 -31.21 -2.27 2.85
C PRO A 673 -31.96 -3.59 3.09
N ILE A 674 -31.23 -4.69 3.30
CA ILE A 674 -31.82 -5.96 3.77
C ILE A 674 -32.25 -5.79 5.22
N GLY A 675 -31.38 -5.21 6.07
CA GLY A 675 -31.74 -4.87 7.46
C GLY A 675 -32.93 -3.91 7.58
N MET A 676 -33.01 -2.89 6.73
CA MET A 676 -34.14 -1.95 6.69
C MET A 676 -35.44 -2.61 6.24
N ASN A 677 -35.37 -3.65 5.40
CA ASN A 677 -36.55 -4.38 4.90
C ASN A 677 -37.30 -5.15 5.99
N THR A 678 -36.66 -5.39 7.15
CA THR A 678 -37.29 -6.01 8.33
C THR A 678 -38.33 -5.10 8.99
N PHE A 679 -38.21 -3.79 8.78
CA PHE A 679 -39.07 -2.77 9.39
C PHE A 679 -40.14 -2.30 8.42
N GLY A 680 -41.37 -2.17 8.90
CA GLY A 680 -42.44 -1.51 8.16
C GLY A 680 -42.17 -0.02 7.91
N GLY A 681 -42.86 0.60 6.95
CA GLY A 681 -42.60 2.01 6.59
C GLY A 681 -42.65 3.00 7.77
N ARG A 682 -43.52 2.77 8.77
CA ARG A 682 -43.61 3.60 9.98
C ARG A 682 -42.45 3.36 10.95
N GLU A 683 -42.02 2.11 11.14
CA GLU A 683 -40.86 1.77 11.98
C GLU A 683 -39.58 2.35 11.37
N GLN A 684 -39.46 2.36 10.04
CA GLN A 684 -38.35 3.03 9.35
C GLN A 684 -38.34 4.55 9.62
N GLU A 685 -39.51 5.21 9.68
CA GLU A 685 -39.60 6.63 10.08
C GLU A 685 -39.14 6.83 11.54
N LEU A 686 -39.56 5.97 12.47
CA LEU A 686 -39.14 6.00 13.88
C LEU A 686 -37.61 5.83 14.03
N VAL A 687 -37.02 4.89 13.28
CA VAL A 687 -35.57 4.70 13.21
C VAL A 687 -34.85 5.96 12.73
N GLN A 688 -35.38 6.66 11.73
CA GLN A 688 -34.81 7.93 11.28
C GLN A 688 -34.95 9.04 12.32
N LEU A 689 -36.08 9.13 13.03
CA LEU A 689 -36.27 10.11 14.11
C LEU A 689 -35.29 9.86 15.26
N ALA A 690 -35.14 8.61 15.69
CA ALA A 690 -34.16 8.23 16.71
C ALA A 690 -32.73 8.59 16.28
N LYS A 691 -32.38 8.37 15.00
CA LYS A 691 -31.08 8.78 14.44
C LYS A 691 -30.88 10.31 14.52
N HIS A 692 -31.89 11.12 14.20
CA HIS A 692 -31.79 12.59 14.28
C HIS A 692 -31.62 13.04 15.74
N LYS A 693 -32.42 12.47 16.67
CA LYS A 693 -32.31 12.77 18.10
C LYS A 693 -30.91 12.44 18.65
N MET A 694 -30.31 11.31 18.23
CA MET A 694 -28.91 10.97 18.58
C MET A 694 -27.89 11.99 18.06
N ILE A 695 -28.10 12.53 16.87
CA ILE A 695 -27.23 13.56 16.29
C ILE A 695 -27.35 14.87 17.06
N GLU A 696 -28.58 15.28 17.37
CA GLU A 696 -28.87 16.49 18.15
C GLU A 696 -28.26 16.43 19.55
N MET A 697 -28.45 15.32 20.27
CA MET A 697 -27.84 15.13 21.59
C MET A 697 -26.31 15.19 21.53
N LYS A 698 -25.70 14.61 20.50
CA LYS A 698 -24.24 14.67 20.33
C LYS A 698 -23.75 16.09 20.07
N ILE A 699 -24.45 16.84 19.21
CA ILE A 699 -24.11 18.24 18.92
C ILE A 699 -24.23 19.08 20.19
N ALA A 700 -25.30 18.91 20.97
CA ALA A 700 -25.48 19.60 22.25
C ALA A 700 -24.36 19.27 23.25
N HIS A 701 -23.97 18.00 23.35
CA HIS A 701 -22.88 17.57 24.24
C HIS A 701 -21.50 18.10 23.80
N ASP A 702 -21.24 18.17 22.49
CA ASP A 702 -20.01 18.74 21.93
C ASP A 702 -19.93 20.27 22.15
N GLU A 703 -21.06 20.97 22.31
CA GLU A 703 -21.13 22.43 22.57
C GLU A 703 -20.92 22.79 24.05
N GLU A 704 -21.26 21.90 25.00
CA GLU A 704 -21.10 22.13 26.44
C GLU A 704 -19.65 21.96 26.96
N ILE A 705 -18.80 21.22 26.23
CA ILE A 705 -17.41 20.93 26.67
C ILE A 705 -16.44 22.01 26.15
N GLU A 706 -16.28 23.09 26.93
CA GLU A 706 -15.40 24.22 26.60
C GLU A 706 -13.90 23.84 26.61
N ASN A 707 -13.50 22.76 27.29
CA ASN A 707 -12.14 22.23 27.32
C ASN A 707 -12.11 20.70 27.37
N PRO A 708 -12.10 20.05 26.20
CA PRO A 708 -12.12 18.61 26.19
C PRO A 708 -10.71 18.02 26.35
N THR A 709 -10.53 17.12 27.32
CA THR A 709 -9.42 16.17 27.39
C THR A 709 -9.57 15.09 26.30
N ASP A 710 -8.48 14.69 25.63
CA ASP A 710 -8.52 13.76 24.47
C ASP A 710 -9.14 12.38 24.81
N GLU A 711 -9.23 12.02 26.10
CA GLU A 711 -9.88 10.82 26.61
C GLU A 711 -11.41 10.92 26.74
N GLN A 712 -11.96 12.13 26.93
CA GLN A 712 -13.40 12.36 27.15
C GLN A 712 -14.16 12.81 25.88
N MET A 713 -13.46 13.18 24.79
CA MET A 713 -14.09 13.61 23.51
C MET A 713 -14.65 12.49 22.62
N ILE A 714 -14.45 11.26 23.05
CA ILE A 714 -14.91 10.04 22.38
C ILE A 714 -15.55 9.16 23.46
N SER A 715 -16.18 9.77 24.47
CA SER A 715 -17.11 9.02 25.29
C SER A 715 -18.35 8.73 24.46
N ASP A 716 -18.81 7.50 24.58
CA ASP A 716 -20.01 6.99 23.95
C ASP A 716 -21.23 7.88 24.26
N ILE A 717 -22.31 7.70 23.49
CA ILE A 717 -23.64 8.05 24.00
C ILE A 717 -23.76 7.34 25.35
N THR A 718 -23.91 8.08 26.45
CA THR A 718 -23.97 7.48 27.78
C THR A 718 -25.19 6.55 27.87
N THR A 719 -25.14 5.53 28.73
CA THR A 719 -26.30 4.64 28.98
C THR A 719 -27.57 5.45 29.28
N GLU A 720 -27.44 6.59 29.96
CA GLU A 720 -28.51 7.54 30.24
C GLU A 720 -29.12 8.16 28.97
N GLN A 721 -28.30 8.54 27.99
CA GLN A 721 -28.79 9.06 26.71
C GLN A 721 -29.46 7.96 25.86
N GLU A 722 -29.03 6.70 25.98
CA GLU A 722 -29.69 5.57 25.32
C GLU A 722 -31.08 5.29 25.91
N GLU A 723 -31.24 5.38 27.24
CA GLU A 723 -32.52 5.25 27.93
C GLU A 723 -33.51 6.34 27.50
N LEU A 724 -33.09 7.60 27.39
CA LEU A 724 -33.93 8.71 26.91
C LEU A 724 -34.39 8.58 25.45
N ILE A 725 -33.66 7.84 24.63
CA ILE A 725 -34.06 7.54 23.25
C ILE A 725 -35.00 6.34 23.23
N GLN A 726 -34.76 5.35 24.09
CA GLN A 726 -35.65 4.21 24.24
C GLN A 726 -37.02 4.64 24.78
N GLU A 727 -37.07 5.49 25.80
CA GLU A 727 -38.31 6.07 26.35
C GLU A 727 -39.07 6.86 25.27
N PHE A 728 -38.36 7.65 24.46
CA PHE A 728 -38.97 8.36 23.32
C PHE A 728 -39.52 7.42 22.24
N LEU A 729 -38.84 6.31 21.97
CA LEU A 729 -39.34 5.29 21.05
C LEU A 729 -40.57 4.59 21.63
N GLU A 730 -40.57 4.27 22.92
CA GLU A 730 -41.71 3.68 23.64
C GLU A 730 -42.91 4.63 23.67
N GLU A 731 -42.71 5.92 23.92
CA GLU A 731 -43.75 6.95 23.89
C GLU A 731 -44.31 7.14 22.46
N SER A 732 -43.43 7.20 21.46
CA SER A 732 -43.82 7.34 20.05
C SER A 732 -44.50 6.09 19.48
N PHE A 733 -44.19 4.92 20.03
CA PHE A 733 -44.83 3.64 19.70
C PHE A 733 -46.17 3.49 20.43
N ARG A 734 -46.33 3.98 21.66
CA ARG A 734 -47.61 4.01 22.39
C ARG A 734 -48.59 5.06 21.86
N ALA A 735 -48.09 6.17 21.34
CA ALA A 735 -48.89 7.17 20.60
C ALA A 735 -49.58 6.59 19.34
N GLN A 736 -49.30 5.34 18.99
CA GLN A 736 -49.99 4.53 17.97
C GLN A 736 -51.45 4.19 18.33
N GLU A 737 -51.75 3.97 19.61
CA GLU A 737 -53.09 3.50 20.03
C GLU A 737 -54.07 4.65 20.23
N GLN A 738 -53.58 5.82 20.66
CA GLN A 738 -54.37 7.04 20.73
C GLN A 738 -54.20 7.82 19.44
N GLY A 739 -55.09 7.53 18.48
CA GLY A 739 -55.06 8.14 17.15
C GLY A 739 -54.92 9.66 17.17
N GLU A 740 -53.71 10.15 16.93
CA GLU A 740 -53.50 11.55 16.56
C GLU A 740 -54.25 11.81 15.24
N ILE A 741 -55.01 12.90 15.25
CA ILE A 741 -55.83 13.37 14.14
C ILE A 741 -54.93 13.66 12.93
N ILE A 742 -54.82 12.67 12.04
CA ILE A 742 -54.01 12.73 10.83
C ILE A 742 -54.55 13.86 9.93
N LYS A 743 -53.75 14.92 9.75
CA LYS A 743 -54.03 15.97 8.75
C LYS A 743 -54.16 15.30 7.37
N LYS A 744 -55.31 15.57 6.71
CA LYS A 744 -55.78 15.02 5.42
C LYS A 744 -54.81 15.09 4.21
N ASN A 745 -53.60 15.65 4.36
CA ASN A 745 -52.67 15.91 3.26
C ASN A 745 -51.52 14.91 3.11
N ASN A 746 -51.34 13.94 4.00
CA ASN A 746 -50.26 12.93 3.89
C ASN A 746 -50.77 11.57 3.36
N TRP A 747 -51.35 11.55 2.16
CA TRP A 747 -51.77 10.31 1.51
C TRP A 747 -50.61 9.31 1.36
N GLN A 748 -49.37 9.80 1.22
CA GLN A 748 -48.15 8.98 1.17
C GLN A 748 -47.93 8.20 2.47
N SER A 749 -48.08 8.84 3.63
CA SER A 749 -47.90 8.21 4.94
C SER A 749 -49.00 7.16 5.21
N ILE A 750 -50.22 7.40 4.72
CA ILE A 750 -51.32 6.42 4.73
C ILE A 750 -51.05 5.23 3.78
N LEU A 751 -50.44 5.48 2.63
CA LEU A 751 -50.07 4.45 1.65
C LEU A 751 -48.92 3.57 2.15
N TYR A 752 -47.87 4.16 2.75
CA TYR A 752 -46.79 3.41 3.39
C TYR A 752 -47.29 2.60 4.60
N ARG A 753 -48.29 3.10 5.34
CA ARG A 753 -48.99 2.32 6.39
C ARG A 753 -49.79 1.13 5.82
N LYS A 754 -50.45 1.31 4.67
CA LYS A 754 -51.21 0.24 3.96
C LYS A 754 -50.33 -0.76 3.21
N ILE A 755 -49.11 -0.36 2.81
CA ILE A 755 -48.13 -1.23 2.14
C ILE A 755 -47.32 -2.01 3.19
N GLY A 756 -46.91 -1.37 4.29
CA GLY A 756 -46.18 -2.01 5.39
C GLY A 756 -47.00 -3.08 6.11
N SER A 757 -48.34 -2.93 6.17
CA SER A 757 -49.24 -3.96 6.72
C SER A 757 -49.38 -5.20 5.83
N LYS A 758 -48.99 -5.14 4.54
CA LYS A 758 -48.97 -6.31 3.64
C LYS A 758 -47.66 -7.09 3.67
N SER A 759 -46.62 -6.60 4.34
CA SER A 759 -45.30 -7.26 4.43
C SER A 759 -45.11 -8.15 5.66
N TYR A 760 -46.19 -8.47 6.38
CA TYR A 760 -46.21 -9.54 7.39
C TYR A 760 -46.28 -10.90 6.68
N HIS A 761 -45.17 -11.38 6.13
CA HIS A 761 -45.06 -12.75 5.63
C HIS A 761 -44.08 -13.65 6.42
N SER A 762 -43.59 -13.19 7.57
CA SER A 762 -43.08 -14.08 8.62
C SER A 762 -44.09 -14.09 9.77
N GLY A 763 -44.70 -15.25 10.03
CA GLY A 763 -45.73 -15.44 11.05
C GLY A 763 -45.20 -15.41 12.49
N VAL A 764 -44.39 -14.42 12.86
CA VAL A 764 -43.86 -14.24 14.22
C VAL A 764 -44.15 -12.81 14.66
N ASN A 765 -45.17 -12.64 15.51
CA ASN A 765 -45.39 -11.40 16.22
C ASN A 765 -44.22 -11.18 17.19
N HIS A 766 -43.29 -10.28 16.86
CA HIS A 766 -42.29 -9.82 17.81
C HIS A 766 -42.98 -9.02 18.93
N SER A 767 -42.53 -9.22 20.17
CA SER A 767 -42.97 -8.39 21.31
C SER A 767 -42.60 -6.93 21.06
N GLU A 768 -43.41 -5.97 21.49
CA GLU A 768 -43.18 -4.54 21.29
C GLU A 768 -41.80 -4.11 21.78
N GLU A 769 -41.34 -4.66 22.91
CA GLU A 769 -40.00 -4.42 23.46
C GLU A 769 -38.87 -4.90 22.54
N THR A 770 -39.06 -6.05 21.87
CA THR A 770 -38.05 -6.57 20.93
C THR A 770 -37.97 -5.74 19.65
N SER A 771 -39.11 -5.23 19.16
CA SER A 771 -39.14 -4.32 18.00
C SER A 771 -38.47 -2.99 18.32
N ILE A 772 -38.70 -2.42 19.51
CA ILE A 772 -38.05 -1.18 19.96
C ILE A 772 -36.53 -1.35 20.11
N LYS A 773 -36.08 -2.47 20.72
CA LYS A 773 -34.65 -2.79 20.81
C LYS A 773 -33.99 -2.94 19.44
N ASN A 774 -34.66 -3.57 18.48
CA ASN A 774 -34.17 -3.71 17.11
C ASN A 774 -34.11 -2.35 16.38
N MET A 775 -35.13 -1.50 16.55
CA MET A 775 -35.13 -0.13 16.01
C MET A 775 -33.99 0.70 16.60
N LEU A 776 -33.73 0.61 17.90
CA LEU A 776 -32.62 1.30 18.55
C LEU A 776 -31.26 0.82 18.03
N LYS A 777 -31.06 -0.50 17.88
CA LYS A 777 -29.84 -1.06 17.28
C LYS A 777 -29.61 -0.53 15.86
N MET A 778 -30.65 -0.52 15.02
CA MET A 778 -30.59 0.03 13.66
C MET A 778 -30.27 1.53 13.66
N ALA A 779 -30.90 2.31 14.55
CA ALA A 779 -30.63 3.75 14.69
C ALA A 779 -29.17 4.03 15.08
N LYS A 780 -28.58 3.25 16.00
CA LYS A 780 -27.16 3.34 16.38
C LYS A 780 -26.23 3.08 15.19
N VAL A 781 -26.53 2.07 14.37
CA VAL A 781 -25.75 1.74 13.17
C VAL A 781 -25.83 2.89 12.15
N LEU A 782 -27.02 3.42 11.89
CA LEU A 782 -27.21 4.57 10.99
C LEU A 782 -26.52 5.83 11.49
N PHE A 783 -26.54 6.08 12.81
CA PHE A 783 -25.82 7.16 13.45
C PHE A 783 -24.30 7.01 13.26
N GLY A 784 -23.76 5.81 13.51
CA GLY A 784 -22.35 5.49 13.28
C GLY A 784 -21.92 5.72 11.83
N LEU A 785 -22.72 5.23 10.87
CA LEU A 785 -22.48 5.44 9.43
C LEU A 785 -22.48 6.92 9.05
N ASN A 786 -23.42 7.72 9.57
CA ASN A 786 -23.49 9.15 9.31
C ASN A 786 -22.23 9.87 9.82
N PHE A 787 -21.77 9.54 11.03
CA PHE A 787 -20.58 10.15 11.62
C PHE A 787 -19.29 9.81 10.85
N VAL A 788 -19.21 8.62 10.27
CA VAL A 788 -18.07 8.20 9.40
C VAL A 788 -18.10 8.94 8.06
N ASP A 789 -19.27 9.11 7.45
CA ASP A 789 -19.40 9.79 6.14
C ASP A 789 -19.25 11.32 6.25
N HIS A 790 -19.67 11.87 7.39
CA HIS A 790 -19.70 13.28 7.72
C HIS A 790 -18.96 13.54 9.05
N PRO A 791 -17.62 13.36 9.09
CA PRO A 791 -16.86 13.70 10.27
C PRO A 791 -17.00 15.20 10.57
N PRO A 792 -17.18 15.60 11.84
CA PRO A 792 -17.45 16.99 12.20
C PRO A 792 -16.34 17.91 11.69
N THR A 793 -16.73 18.95 10.96
CA THR A 793 -15.83 19.92 10.32
C THR A 793 -14.98 20.71 11.32
N HIS A 794 -15.42 20.80 12.58
CA HIS A 794 -14.68 21.44 13.67
C HIS A 794 -13.33 20.76 14.00
N ARG A 795 -13.07 19.54 13.52
CA ARG A 795 -11.79 18.83 13.76
C ARG A 795 -10.73 19.03 12.67
N ARG A 796 -11.00 19.76 11.57
CA ARG A 796 -10.01 20.01 10.51
C ARG A 796 -9.38 21.40 10.63
N GLY A 797 -8.36 21.53 11.48
CA GLY A 797 -7.43 22.67 11.38
C GLY A 797 -6.90 23.21 12.70
N THR A 798 -7.54 22.90 13.82
CA THR A 798 -7.06 23.35 15.13
C THR A 798 -6.16 22.28 15.71
N TRP A 799 -4.92 22.18 15.20
CA TRP A 799 -3.85 21.68 16.04
C TRP A 799 -3.85 22.58 17.28
N ARG A 800 -4.41 22.11 18.39
CA ARG A 800 -4.25 22.81 19.67
C ARG A 800 -2.74 22.98 19.82
N LYS A 801 -2.28 24.23 19.95
CA LYS A 801 -0.87 24.50 20.23
C LYS A 801 -0.60 24.01 21.66
N LEU A 802 -0.39 22.69 21.82
CA LEU A 802 0.01 22.03 23.07
C LEU A 802 1.24 22.68 23.68
N VAL A 803 2.05 23.31 22.83
CA VAL A 803 3.24 24.03 23.20
C VAL A 803 3.06 25.49 22.78
N SER A 804 3.04 26.39 23.77
CA SER A 804 3.06 27.83 23.52
C SER A 804 4.26 28.20 22.65
N THR A 805 4.17 29.27 21.88
CA THR A 805 5.29 29.76 21.07
C THR A 805 6.54 30.01 21.92
N GLN A 806 6.36 30.45 23.17
CA GLN A 806 7.43 30.63 24.13
C GLN A 806 8.04 29.31 24.58
N ARG A 807 7.24 28.27 24.85
CA ARG A 807 7.74 26.94 25.18
C ARG A 807 8.46 26.26 24.00
N LYS A 808 8.01 26.50 22.76
CA LYS A 808 8.75 26.07 21.56
C LYS A 808 10.11 26.78 21.45
N LYS A 809 10.16 28.09 21.70
CA LYS A 809 11.43 28.83 21.75
C LYS A 809 12.36 28.29 22.85
N ALA A 810 11.82 27.94 24.02
CA ALA A 810 12.59 27.34 25.11
C ALA A 810 13.13 25.95 24.73
N ILE A 811 12.31 25.07 24.14
CA ILE A 811 12.75 23.75 23.66
C ILE A 811 13.86 23.89 22.60
N MET A 812 13.69 24.82 21.64
CA MET A 812 14.72 25.12 20.65
C MET A 812 16.00 25.70 21.29
N ALA A 813 15.89 26.41 22.41
CA ALA A 813 17.06 26.86 23.19
C ALA A 813 17.72 25.70 23.95
N CYS A 814 16.94 24.72 24.43
CA CYS A 814 17.47 23.51 25.09
C CYS A 814 18.35 22.70 24.13
N PHE A 815 17.94 22.53 22.87
CA PHE A 815 18.77 21.90 21.84
C PHE A 815 20.05 22.69 21.48
N ARG A 816 20.11 23.98 21.85
CA ARG A 816 21.30 24.84 21.66
C ARG A 816 22.15 24.95 22.91
N MET A 817 21.82 24.26 23.99
CA MET A 817 22.62 24.32 25.21
C MET A 817 24.00 23.74 24.97
N ALA A 818 25.02 24.48 25.37
CA ALA A 818 26.40 24.01 25.33
C ALA A 818 26.59 22.90 26.37
N PRO A 819 27.20 21.76 26.01
CA PRO A 819 27.48 20.71 26.96
C PRO A 819 28.51 21.16 27.99
N LEU A 820 28.43 20.65 29.22
CA LEU A 820 29.24 21.11 30.36
C LEU A 820 30.76 21.03 30.07
N HIS A 821 31.21 20.03 29.33
CA HIS A 821 32.62 19.86 28.95
C HIS A 821 33.15 20.93 27.99
N SER A 822 32.27 21.67 27.29
CA SER A 822 32.64 22.77 26.40
C SER A 822 32.64 24.15 27.07
N VAL A 823 32.22 24.23 28.33
CA VAL A 823 32.15 25.48 29.10
C VAL A 823 33.56 25.85 29.58
N THR A 824 33.88 27.15 29.56
CA THR A 824 35.16 27.66 30.08
C THR A 824 35.31 27.32 31.57
N ARG A 825 36.53 26.95 31.99
CA ARG A 825 36.83 26.49 33.36
C ARG A 825 36.30 27.43 34.45
N HIS A 826 36.48 28.75 34.30
CA HIS A 826 36.01 29.73 35.28
C HIS A 826 34.47 29.76 35.40
N ARG A 827 33.73 29.59 34.30
CA ARG A 827 32.26 29.63 34.30
C ARG A 827 31.66 28.36 34.90
N ALA A 828 32.28 27.21 34.62
CA ALA A 828 31.93 25.95 35.28
C ALA A 828 32.17 26.03 36.80
N MET A 829 33.29 26.62 37.23
CA MET A 829 33.60 26.82 38.65
C MET A 829 32.55 27.70 39.34
N ASN A 830 32.11 28.79 38.70
CA ASN A 830 31.09 29.69 39.27
C ASN A 830 29.72 29.01 39.39
N MET A 831 29.33 28.22 38.39
CA MET A 831 28.09 27.41 38.45
C MET A 831 28.16 26.38 39.58
N PHE A 832 29.32 25.74 39.74
CA PHE A 832 29.56 24.77 40.81
C PHE A 832 29.52 25.42 42.20
N LEU A 833 30.24 26.52 42.42
CA LEU A 833 30.28 27.20 43.73
C LEU A 833 28.91 27.67 44.19
N ARG A 834 28.08 28.17 43.27
CA ARG A 834 26.71 28.58 43.59
C ARG A 834 25.85 27.38 44.00
N ALA A 835 25.90 26.30 43.22
CA ALA A 835 25.17 25.07 43.56
C ALA A 835 25.68 24.44 44.87
N TYR A 836 26.99 24.51 45.13
CA TYR A 836 27.59 24.03 46.37
C TYR A 836 27.14 24.86 47.58
N GLN A 837 27.07 26.18 47.45
CA GLN A 837 26.55 27.04 48.50
C GLN A 837 25.08 26.72 48.83
N GLU A 838 24.21 26.70 47.82
CA GLU A 838 22.76 26.50 48.00
C GLU A 838 22.42 25.06 48.47
N ILE A 839 23.13 24.04 47.99
CA ILE A 839 22.80 22.63 48.26
C ILE A 839 23.55 22.09 49.48
N TRP A 840 24.80 22.50 49.71
CA TRP A 840 25.66 21.91 50.74
C TRP A 840 25.91 22.83 51.93
N LEU A 841 26.19 24.12 51.70
CA LEU A 841 26.50 25.03 52.82
C LEU A 841 25.25 25.52 53.54
N GLU A 842 24.14 25.75 52.83
CA GLU A 842 22.87 26.17 53.44
C GLU A 842 22.14 25.03 54.15
N THR A 843 22.42 23.77 53.79
CA THR A 843 21.84 22.58 54.42
C THR A 843 22.63 22.09 55.62
N GLU A 844 23.85 22.59 55.83
CA GLU A 844 24.69 22.25 56.97
C GLU A 844 24.10 22.84 58.27
N GLU A 845 24.05 22.02 59.33
CA GLU A 845 23.43 22.42 60.59
C GLU A 845 24.15 23.61 61.23
N ASP A 846 23.36 24.59 61.67
CA ASP A 846 23.85 25.85 62.19
C ASP A 846 24.37 25.66 63.64
N ILE A 847 25.69 25.50 63.83
CA ILE A 847 26.35 25.30 65.15
C ILE A 847 26.05 26.45 66.15
N ARG A 848 25.53 27.58 65.64
CA ARG A 848 25.20 28.80 66.40
C ARG A 848 24.18 28.60 67.53
N ALA A 849 23.39 27.52 67.55
CA ALA A 849 22.46 27.24 68.65
C ALA A 849 23.18 26.96 70.00
N ARG A 850 24.39 26.36 69.98
CA ARG A 850 25.19 26.14 71.21
C ARG A 850 25.67 27.43 71.88
N LEU A 851 25.71 28.54 71.14
CA LEU A 851 26.17 29.83 71.66
C LEU A 851 25.27 30.35 72.77
N ILE A 852 23.97 30.06 72.73
CA ILE A 852 23.02 30.47 73.79
C ILE A 852 23.23 29.63 75.06
N GLU A 853 23.44 28.31 74.89
CA GLU A 853 23.78 27.42 76.01
C GLU A 853 25.07 27.87 76.72
N ASP A 854 26.11 28.22 75.96
CA ASP A 854 27.37 28.72 76.50
C ASP A 854 27.20 30.07 77.22
N LEU A 855 26.41 31.00 76.66
CA LEU A 855 26.13 32.29 77.29
C LEU A 855 25.38 32.14 78.63
N CYS A 856 24.46 31.18 78.72
CA CYS A 856 23.75 30.88 79.96
C CYS A 856 24.61 30.12 80.97
N ASN A 857 25.49 29.21 80.51
CA ASN A 857 26.30 28.37 81.40
C ASN A 857 27.42 29.14 82.13
N ILE A 858 27.89 30.28 81.58
CA ILE A 858 28.85 31.17 82.26
C ILE A 858 28.30 31.70 83.59
N SER A 859 26.97 31.73 83.78
CA SER A 859 26.35 32.14 85.04
C SER A 859 26.58 31.18 86.21
N HIS A 860 27.01 29.94 85.94
CA HIS A 860 27.25 28.93 86.98
C HIS A 860 28.67 28.97 87.59
N ASP A 861 29.61 29.72 87.00
CA ASP A 861 31.02 29.81 87.46
C ASP A 861 31.30 30.98 88.43
N ILE A 862 30.26 31.59 89.02
CA ILE A 862 30.44 32.62 90.05
C ILE A 862 30.61 31.96 91.43
N ASN A 863 31.87 31.81 91.83
CA ASN A 863 32.29 31.52 93.20
C ASN A 863 31.71 32.55 94.20
N GLU A 864 31.43 32.10 95.43
CA GLU A 864 30.85 32.78 96.62
C GLU A 864 31.49 34.12 97.08
N GLN A 865 32.29 34.84 96.29
CA GLN A 865 33.06 36.01 96.74
C GLN A 865 32.50 37.40 96.37
N ASP A 866 31.37 37.52 95.65
CA ASP A 866 30.82 38.81 95.20
C ASP A 866 29.46 39.18 95.86
N ILE A 867 29.36 39.16 97.21
CA ILE A 867 28.22 39.74 97.95
C ILE A 867 28.68 41.05 98.62
N THR A 868 28.23 42.20 98.12
CA THR A 868 28.41 43.51 98.77
C THR A 868 27.11 43.98 99.42
N THR A 869 27.13 44.22 100.73
CA THR A 869 26.02 44.80 101.51
C THR A 869 26.13 46.33 101.57
N MET A 870 25.07 47.07 101.23
CA MET A 870 24.96 48.51 101.47
C MET A 870 23.75 48.79 102.39
N LYS A 871 23.94 49.63 103.41
CA LYS A 871 22.90 50.18 104.30
C LYS A 871 22.61 51.63 103.89
N GLU A 872 21.34 52.01 103.76
CA GLU A 872 20.93 53.42 103.86
C GLU A 872 19.75 53.54 104.84
N GLU A 873 19.89 54.50 105.74
CA GLU A 873 19.05 54.80 106.90
C GLU A 873 17.83 55.65 106.47
N THR A 874 16.62 55.26 106.87
CA THR A 874 15.44 56.15 106.83
C THR A 874 14.98 56.41 108.25
N GLU A 875 14.93 57.69 108.65
CA GLU A 875 14.39 58.11 109.94
C GLU A 875 12.87 57.87 110.03
N THR A 876 12.47 57.32 111.18
CA THR A 876 11.11 57.25 111.77
C THR A 876 10.14 56.13 111.33
N GLU A 877 10.27 55.00 112.04
CA GLU A 877 9.21 54.21 112.70
C GLU A 877 7.96 53.76 111.90
N THR A 878 8.08 52.63 111.19
CA THR A 878 7.44 51.34 111.53
C THR A 878 7.88 50.27 110.53
N GLU A 879 8.55 49.26 111.07
CA GLU A 879 9.42 48.32 110.36
C GLU A 879 8.64 47.21 109.63
N SER A 880 8.96 47.01 108.35
CA SER A 880 9.02 45.67 107.75
C SER A 880 10.27 45.57 106.88
N LEU A 881 11.30 44.94 107.43
CA LEU A 881 12.60 44.67 106.78
C LEU A 881 12.42 43.60 105.69
N THR A 882 12.76 43.92 104.45
CA THR A 882 13.07 42.94 103.40
C THR A 882 14.50 43.16 102.91
N LEU A 883 15.35 42.15 103.10
CA LEU A 883 16.73 42.09 102.62
C LEU A 883 16.73 41.80 101.11
N THR A 884 17.43 42.60 100.29
CA THR A 884 17.65 42.33 98.86
C THR A 884 19.12 42.01 98.60
N ILE A 885 19.37 40.84 97.99
CA ILE A 885 20.68 40.38 97.50
C ILE A 885 20.80 40.79 96.03
N THR A 886 21.89 41.45 95.62
CA THR A 886 22.15 41.83 94.22
C THR A 886 23.13 40.85 93.55
N ILE A 887 22.64 40.06 92.60
CA ILE A 887 23.45 39.13 91.78
C ILE A 887 23.82 39.82 90.45
N LYS A 888 25.07 39.69 89.98
CA LYS A 888 25.52 40.22 88.66
C LYS A 888 24.63 39.64 87.52
N PRO A 889 24.17 40.46 86.56
CA PRO A 889 23.28 39.99 85.50
C PRO A 889 24.02 39.15 84.45
N ASP A 890 23.41 38.01 84.09
CA ASP A 890 23.79 37.09 83.03
C ASP A 890 24.17 37.82 81.71
N PRO A 891 25.26 37.44 81.01
CA PRO A 891 25.64 37.97 79.70
C PRO A 891 24.51 38.01 78.67
N LEU A 892 23.62 37.01 78.64
CA LEU A 892 22.45 37.01 77.76
C LEU A 892 21.47 38.14 78.14
N LYS A 893 21.29 38.37 79.43
CA LYS A 893 20.44 39.45 79.97
C LYS A 893 21.03 40.82 79.64
N GLN A 894 22.35 40.95 79.63
CA GLN A 894 23.03 42.17 79.20
C GLN A 894 22.82 42.43 77.70
N LEU A 895 22.92 41.40 76.85
CA LEU A 895 22.65 41.50 75.42
C LEU A 895 21.19 41.90 75.16
N LEU A 896 20.23 41.26 75.81
CA LEU A 896 18.81 41.63 75.73
C LEU A 896 18.54 43.05 76.23
N GLN A 897 19.21 43.48 77.30
CA GLN A 897 19.07 44.85 77.80
C GLN A 897 19.71 45.87 76.84
N CYS A 898 20.80 45.52 76.17
CA CYS A 898 21.41 46.33 75.12
C CYS A 898 20.48 46.47 73.91
N LEU A 899 19.91 45.36 73.42
CA LEU A 899 18.93 45.37 72.33
C LEU A 899 17.67 46.15 72.70
N ASN A 900 17.16 46.03 73.93
CA ASN A 900 16.03 46.81 74.42
C ASN A 900 16.35 48.30 74.50
N ARG A 901 17.55 48.67 74.99
CA ARG A 901 18.00 50.06 74.98
C ARG A 901 18.09 50.58 73.55
N ALA A 902 18.72 49.82 72.65
CA ALA A 902 18.83 50.15 71.23
C ALA A 902 17.45 50.36 70.58
N ALA A 903 16.48 49.47 70.86
CA ALA A 903 15.11 49.59 70.39
C ALA A 903 14.41 50.85 70.92
N THR A 904 14.57 51.17 72.21
CA THR A 904 13.99 52.39 72.80
C THR A 904 14.64 53.67 72.28
N THR A 905 15.94 53.65 71.96
CA THR A 905 16.63 54.80 71.33
C THR A 905 16.28 54.94 69.84
N ALA A 906 16.08 53.82 69.13
CA ALA A 906 15.72 53.78 67.72
C ALA A 906 14.24 54.14 67.43
N GLN A 907 13.40 54.32 68.45
CA GLN A 907 12.07 54.91 68.23
C GLN A 907 12.12 56.38 67.79
N VAL A 908 13.28 57.05 67.92
CA VAL A 908 13.48 58.47 67.55
C VAL A 908 14.05 58.65 66.14
N PHE A 909 14.72 57.64 65.56
CA PHE A 909 15.24 57.65 64.18
C PHE A 909 14.99 56.30 63.52
N SER A 910 14.50 56.28 62.27
CA SER A 910 14.08 55.06 61.54
C SER A 910 15.00 53.86 61.80
N ILE A 911 14.41 52.75 62.26
CA ILE A 911 15.09 51.49 62.56
C ILE A 911 15.92 51.09 61.34
N THR A 912 17.24 51.11 61.47
CA THR A 912 18.15 50.54 60.47
C THR A 912 18.14 49.03 60.61
N ASP A 913 18.34 48.28 59.52
CA ASP A 913 18.49 46.83 59.54
C ASP A 913 19.74 46.47 60.36
N ASP A 914 19.57 46.35 61.68
CA ASP A 914 20.63 45.98 62.58
C ASP A 914 20.95 44.51 62.36
N ILE A 915 22.03 44.26 61.61
CA ILE A 915 22.54 42.92 61.28
C ILE A 915 22.78 42.12 62.57
N ILE A 916 23.16 42.79 63.67
CA ILE A 916 23.38 42.14 64.96
C ILE A 916 22.03 41.69 65.54
N TYR A 917 21.01 42.54 65.53
CA TYR A 917 19.67 42.15 65.97
C TYR A 917 19.07 41.02 65.12
N LEU A 918 19.18 41.09 63.79
CA LEU A 918 18.66 40.07 62.87
C LEU A 918 19.40 38.72 63.03
N SER A 919 20.71 38.75 63.22
CA SER A 919 21.47 37.52 63.46
C SER A 919 21.15 36.90 64.82
N TYR A 920 21.18 37.66 65.92
CA TYR A 920 20.85 37.12 67.25
C TYR A 920 19.38 36.71 67.38
N SER A 921 18.43 37.40 66.75
CA SER A 921 17.03 36.96 66.72
C SER A 921 16.84 35.66 65.94
N THR A 922 17.56 35.48 64.83
CA THR A 922 17.55 34.20 64.09
C THR A 922 18.20 33.08 64.92
N ILE A 923 19.27 33.37 65.65
CA ILE A 923 19.94 32.39 66.52
C ILE A 923 19.08 32.02 67.74
N MET A 924 18.36 32.98 68.34
CA MET A 924 17.48 32.74 69.51
C MET A 924 16.13 32.11 69.16
N SER A 925 15.70 32.17 67.90
CA SER A 925 14.43 31.58 67.45
C SER A 925 14.55 30.15 66.95
N LYS A 926 15.75 29.76 66.49
CA LYS A 926 16.11 28.36 66.25
C LYS A 926 16.47 27.71 67.58
#